data_AF-A0A2K8KLP2-F1
#
_entry.id   AF-A0A2K8KLP2-F1
#
_cell.length_a   1.000
_cell.length_b   1.000
_cell.length_c   1.000
_cell.angle_alpha   90.00
_cell.angle_beta   90.00
_cell.angle_gamma   90.00
#
_symmetry.space_group_name_H-M   'P 1'
#
loop_
_entity.id
_entity.type
_entity.pdbx_description
1 polymer ?
#
loop_
_entity_poly.entity_id
_entity_poly.type
_entity_poly.pdbx_seq_one_letter_code
_entity_poly.pdbx_strand_id
1 'polypeptide(L)'
;MKKLIIILGSITLGTTAVAVPAVFVMRGFSNSLNKKVDHANPQDSDIDTNVSSSNQGFLDVTTLDITSILGAIESPSEENVIAKLKEVNPQLKDLNIYIKGLTLSKVRFTVEKYTGTAEAAYKITSLDSLIANKDLGKVAKITDEAIINKIKEKNKIISNTDLSSEIKLQVISLNQIEMDWVDARPDSNSKITLTYEPMSLEGIFLNTNLGDTSDLSSEWISKTLLHVNPQASFIDLTKDYQIKIYDEGNQSPENAKIQLFYQDNLVSLDAGNFLTVTYNVKDITSIITNTDLGVLEKLDRETILAAIIVKNPIYGNLRNYRNTQIDFTLGSAKVSNPGVLTDTATVTYQIRDISGIVSKTHLGELELLPADTATLNLMLIKKIKEVNPVLRELVDFNIKPEAVAYNSFVPADAYVRNNKFDISIVGYQGKITMSFDVKRKNISELLRTTDLRTFYWTTKDDILKRIKNENGAGFNDEEIDYSEPSYTNIVLTAKNSSINYYGSVTITFNTNFKKTTDHNMTNFKGGTGDGEQFNAMQTIEWAVMSQNKTATNSSFDFSYVIPNGLNNAILAGKKNIVLSYQLRPNSISTFQSVSATELEKAKQVGDLQTPLSLLNGAGIENKDLGTAKSIWVPFESRNWWGSCGKNGDGWNVTSSFKYSAKIATENGQSIVKFSIVISTSMAEHSSCSTLKSNYAVTINSIDIN
;
A
#
# COMPACT_ATOMS: atom_id res chain seq x y z
N MET A 1 -54.48 -7.88 63.22
CA MET A 1 -53.65 -8.14 64.41
C MET A 1 -53.42 -6.84 65.16
N LYS A 2 -53.75 -6.84 66.45
CA LYS A 2 -53.19 -6.04 67.58
C LYS A 2 -52.37 -4.81 67.15
N LYS A 3 -52.75 -3.58 67.52
CA LYS A 3 -52.72 -3.01 68.88
C LYS A 3 -53.46 -1.66 68.83
N LEU A 4 -54.49 -1.45 69.67
CA LEU A 4 -54.43 -0.86 71.02
C LEU A 4 -54.20 0.67 70.97
N ILE A 5 -54.84 1.58 71.73
CA ILE A 5 -55.90 1.54 72.76
C ILE A 5 -56.05 3.00 73.27
N ILE A 6 -57.23 3.40 73.78
CA ILE A 6 -57.43 4.31 74.96
C ILE A 6 -57.05 5.81 74.79
N ILE A 7 -57.80 6.84 75.24
CA ILE A 7 -59.06 6.98 75.99
C ILE A 7 -59.29 8.49 76.28
N LEU A 8 -60.55 8.85 76.61
CA LEU A 8 -61.03 10.01 77.42
C LEU A 8 -60.76 11.44 76.89
N GLY A 9 -61.69 12.38 76.94
CA GLY A 9 -63.03 12.49 77.56
C GLY A 9 -63.65 13.84 77.08
N SER A 10 -64.91 14.18 77.28
CA SER A 10 -65.95 13.71 78.20
C SER A 10 -67.21 14.56 77.99
N ILE A 11 -68.37 14.02 78.41
CA ILE A 11 -69.62 14.71 78.83
C ILE A 11 -70.55 15.17 77.67
N THR A 12 -71.85 14.82 77.56
CA THR A 12 -72.81 14.01 78.34
C THR A 12 -74.06 13.78 77.47
N LEU A 13 -74.52 12.53 77.34
CA LEU A 13 -75.79 11.95 77.83
C LEU A 13 -77.13 12.59 77.38
N GLY A 14 -77.95 11.77 76.72
CA GLY A 14 -79.37 12.04 76.47
C GLY A 14 -80.09 10.96 75.62
N THR A 15 -80.42 9.83 76.27
CA THR A 15 -81.59 8.95 76.01
C THR A 15 -81.77 8.21 74.67
N THR A 16 -81.40 6.92 74.72
CA THR A 16 -82.18 5.68 74.44
C THR A 16 -83.09 5.53 73.20
N ALA A 17 -82.89 4.35 72.57
CA ALA A 17 -83.88 3.49 71.89
C ALA A 17 -84.15 3.70 70.39
N VAL A 18 -83.33 3.10 69.52
CA VAL A 18 -83.80 2.61 68.21
C VAL A 18 -82.99 1.37 67.80
N ALA A 19 -83.60 0.20 67.86
CA ALA A 19 -83.18 -0.97 67.10
C ALA A 19 -84.36 -1.39 66.23
N VAL A 20 -84.06 -1.83 65.00
CA VAL A 20 -84.96 -2.55 64.05
C VAL A 20 -85.53 -1.78 62.83
N PRO A 21 -84.88 -0.70 62.30
CA PRO A 21 -85.00 -0.45 60.85
C PRO A 21 -83.68 -0.20 60.08
N ALA A 22 -82.53 -0.64 60.60
CA ALA A 22 -81.23 -0.44 59.93
C ALA A 22 -80.89 -1.50 58.84
N VAL A 23 -81.65 -2.59 58.71
CA VAL A 23 -81.32 -3.71 57.80
C VAL A 23 -82.05 -3.63 56.45
N PHE A 24 -83.12 -2.83 56.32
CA PHE A 24 -83.83 -2.66 55.05
C PHE A 24 -83.32 -1.48 54.19
N VAL A 25 -82.62 -0.50 54.77
CA VAL A 25 -82.05 0.64 54.03
C VAL A 25 -80.71 0.27 53.35
N MET A 26 -79.91 -0.64 53.93
CA MET A 26 -78.62 -1.03 53.33
C MET A 26 -78.72 -1.96 52.10
N ARG A 27 -79.83 -2.70 51.93
CA ARG A 27 -80.07 -3.51 50.71
C ARG A 27 -80.62 -2.70 49.54
N GLY A 28 -81.23 -1.54 49.79
CA GLY A 28 -81.64 -0.59 48.74
C GLY A 28 -80.48 0.23 48.19
N PHE A 29 -79.52 0.61 49.04
CA PHE A 29 -78.36 1.43 48.67
C PHE A 29 -77.29 0.66 47.86
N SER A 30 -77.16 -0.65 48.07
CA SER A 30 -76.20 -1.49 47.31
C SER A 30 -76.67 -1.87 45.90
N ASN A 31 -77.96 -1.75 45.60
CA ASN A 31 -78.53 -2.11 44.29
C ASN A 31 -78.67 -0.90 43.34
N SER A 32 -78.57 0.34 43.81
CA SER A 32 -78.52 1.53 42.94
C SER A 32 -77.10 1.86 42.45
N LEU A 33 -76.07 1.35 43.14
CA LEU A 33 -74.66 1.55 42.77
C LEU A 33 -74.11 0.53 41.75
N ASN A 34 -74.90 -0.46 41.32
CA ASN A 34 -74.45 -1.58 40.47
C ASN A 34 -75.22 -1.80 39.16
N LYS A 35 -75.88 -0.77 38.59
CA LYS A 35 -76.49 -0.86 37.24
C LYS A 35 -76.24 0.38 36.37
N LYS A 36 -75.03 0.43 35.80
CA LYS A 36 -74.66 0.84 34.42
C LYS A 36 -73.20 1.30 34.42
N VAL A 37 -72.31 0.32 34.57
CA VAL A 37 -70.97 0.40 34.00
C VAL A 37 -71.10 -0.32 32.66
N ASP A 38 -71.25 0.44 31.58
CA ASP A 38 -70.96 -0.02 30.23
C ASP A 38 -69.86 0.88 29.67
N HIS A 39 -68.70 0.25 29.52
CA HIS A 39 -67.47 0.63 28.83
C HIS A 39 -67.40 2.00 28.15
N ALA A 40 -66.65 2.91 28.79
CA ALA A 40 -66.06 4.07 28.16
C ALA A 40 -64.95 3.68 27.17
N ASN A 41 -65.02 4.27 25.97
CA ASN A 41 -63.90 4.41 25.04
C ASN A 41 -63.00 5.57 25.57
N PRO A 42 -61.67 5.44 25.61
CA PRO A 42 -60.81 6.36 26.36
C PRO A 42 -60.27 7.47 25.45
N GLN A 43 -60.94 8.62 25.40
CA GLN A 43 -60.32 9.92 25.09
C GLN A 43 -61.21 11.04 25.64
N ASP A 44 -60.95 11.44 26.88
CA ASP A 44 -61.23 12.79 27.41
C ASP A 44 -60.60 12.85 28.80
N SER A 45 -59.29 13.06 28.83
CA SER A 45 -58.51 13.28 30.04
C SER A 45 -58.10 14.74 30.11
N ASP A 46 -58.82 15.49 30.96
CA ASP A 46 -58.28 16.42 31.96
C ASP A 46 -59.26 17.58 32.19
N ILE A 47 -60.20 17.34 33.09
CA ILE A 47 -60.87 18.41 33.84
C ILE A 47 -60.78 18.05 35.32
N ASP A 48 -60.18 18.99 36.06
CA ASP A 48 -59.81 19.00 37.47
C ASP A 48 -60.71 18.16 38.40
N THR A 49 -60.10 17.19 39.08
CA THR A 49 -60.72 16.30 40.07
C THR A 49 -60.67 16.94 41.47
N ASN A 50 -61.22 18.14 41.62
CA ASN A 50 -61.47 18.73 42.94
C ASN A 50 -62.89 18.39 43.43
N VAL A 51 -63.05 17.15 43.90
CA VAL A 51 -64.28 16.63 44.53
C VAL A 51 -64.33 17.07 46.01
N SER A 52 -64.43 18.38 46.25
CA SER A 52 -64.70 18.93 47.59
C SER A 52 -65.86 19.93 47.64
N SER A 53 -66.54 20.19 46.52
CA SER A 53 -67.77 21.00 46.47
C SER A 53 -69.01 20.21 46.02
N SER A 54 -69.04 18.90 46.29
CA SER A 54 -70.16 18.01 45.92
C SER A 54 -71.41 18.28 46.77
N ASN A 55 -72.45 18.73 46.06
CA ASN A 55 -73.86 18.81 46.42
C ASN A 55 -74.35 17.73 47.41
N GLN A 56 -74.82 18.15 48.58
CA GLN A 56 -75.58 17.31 49.51
C GLN A 56 -77.07 17.25 49.13
N GLY A 57 -77.36 16.63 47.98
CA GLY A 57 -78.71 16.30 47.53
C GLY A 57 -79.03 14.82 47.65
N PHE A 58 -80.29 14.45 47.87
CA PHE A 58 -80.75 13.05 47.83
C PHE A 58 -81.52 12.71 46.54
N LEU A 59 -81.79 13.71 45.68
CA LEU A 59 -82.56 13.56 44.45
C LEU A 59 -81.69 13.84 43.23
N ASP A 60 -81.89 13.06 42.16
CA ASP A 60 -81.20 13.21 40.88
C ASP A 60 -81.68 14.48 40.16
N VAL A 61 -80.78 15.24 39.54
CA VAL A 61 -81.09 16.47 38.80
C VAL A 61 -82.08 16.22 37.65
N THR A 62 -82.17 15.00 37.12
CA THR A 62 -83.18 14.60 36.12
C THR A 62 -84.61 14.67 36.63
N THR A 63 -84.82 14.64 37.96
CA THR A 63 -86.16 14.79 38.56
C THR A 63 -86.71 16.21 38.47
N LEU A 64 -85.88 17.20 38.12
CA LEU A 64 -86.28 18.61 37.99
C LEU A 64 -86.99 18.95 36.68
N ASP A 65 -87.25 17.99 35.79
CA ASP A 65 -87.89 18.17 34.47
C ASP A 65 -87.40 19.45 33.74
N ILE A 66 -86.07 19.55 33.62
CA ILE A 66 -85.41 20.75 33.09
C ILE A 66 -85.63 20.78 31.58
N THR A 67 -86.16 21.89 31.09
CA THR A 67 -86.21 22.23 29.67
C THR A 67 -84.79 22.35 29.14
N SER A 68 -84.41 21.41 28.28
CA SER A 68 -83.05 21.28 27.73
C SER A 68 -82.80 22.19 26.52
N ILE A 69 -83.75 23.02 26.10
CA ILE A 69 -83.58 23.98 25.00
C ILE A 69 -83.95 25.37 25.51
N LEU A 70 -82.94 26.23 25.70
CA LEU A 70 -83.10 27.56 26.30
C LEU A 70 -83.46 28.65 25.27
N GLY A 71 -83.42 28.31 23.98
CA GLY A 71 -83.62 29.27 22.90
C GLY A 71 -82.37 30.13 22.65
N ALA A 72 -82.57 31.37 22.19
CA ALA A 72 -81.47 32.29 21.93
C ALA A 72 -80.94 32.91 23.23
N ILE A 73 -79.61 33.01 23.34
CA ILE A 73 -78.95 33.76 24.42
C ILE A 73 -78.02 34.81 23.83
N GLU A 74 -77.88 35.94 24.54
CA GLU A 74 -77.05 37.07 24.10
C GLU A 74 -75.56 36.79 24.23
N SER A 75 -75.16 36.03 25.27
CA SER A 75 -73.77 35.64 25.47
C SER A 75 -73.66 34.33 26.23
N PRO A 76 -72.62 33.53 25.99
CA PRO A 76 -72.37 32.29 26.71
C PRO A 76 -71.59 32.56 28.02
N SER A 77 -71.81 33.68 28.71
CA SER A 77 -71.23 33.89 30.05
C SER A 77 -71.99 33.07 31.09
N GLU A 78 -71.33 32.67 32.18
CA GLU A 78 -71.98 31.91 33.26
C GLU A 78 -73.21 32.66 33.81
N GLU A 79 -73.10 33.97 34.00
CA GLU A 79 -74.18 34.82 34.49
C GLU A 79 -75.40 34.82 33.56
N ASN A 80 -75.18 35.02 32.25
CA ASN A 80 -76.27 35.07 31.27
C ASN A 80 -76.94 33.71 31.10
N VAL A 81 -76.14 32.63 31.08
CA VAL A 81 -76.65 31.27 30.95
C VAL A 81 -77.42 30.85 32.19
N ILE A 82 -76.95 31.18 33.40
CA ILE A 82 -77.68 30.94 34.65
C ILE A 82 -79.00 31.72 34.67
N ALA A 83 -78.97 33.00 34.28
CA ALA A 83 -80.17 33.83 34.19
C ALA A 83 -81.20 33.21 33.22
N LYS A 84 -80.76 32.77 32.03
CA LYS A 84 -81.64 32.12 31.07
C LYS A 84 -82.16 30.75 31.54
N LEU A 85 -81.30 29.95 32.18
CA LEU A 85 -81.69 28.68 32.78
C LEU A 85 -82.82 28.89 33.78
N LYS A 86 -82.74 29.92 34.64
CA LYS A 86 -83.77 30.26 35.63
C LYS A 86 -85.03 30.87 35.02
N GLU A 87 -84.90 31.61 33.93
CA GLU A 87 -86.03 32.18 33.18
C GLU A 87 -86.88 31.08 32.54
N VAL A 88 -86.23 30.13 31.84
CA VAL A 88 -86.90 29.04 31.11
C VAL A 88 -87.33 27.91 32.05
N ASN A 89 -86.65 27.75 33.18
CA ASN A 89 -86.94 26.73 34.20
C ASN A 89 -87.26 27.39 35.55
N PRO A 90 -88.52 27.79 35.80
CA PRO A 90 -88.94 28.46 37.04
C PRO A 90 -88.56 27.69 38.32
N GLN A 91 -88.48 26.36 38.25
CA GLN A 91 -88.07 25.48 39.35
C GLN A 91 -86.61 25.68 39.79
N LEU A 92 -85.77 26.31 38.96
CA LEU A 92 -84.38 26.62 39.27
C LEU A 92 -84.18 28.01 39.89
N LYS A 93 -85.24 28.85 39.95
CA LYS A 93 -85.14 30.28 40.29
C LYS A 93 -84.40 30.55 41.61
N ASP A 94 -84.73 29.78 42.65
CA ASP A 94 -84.19 29.95 44.01
C ASP A 94 -83.03 28.98 44.33
N LEU A 95 -82.53 28.24 43.35
CA LEU A 95 -81.42 27.30 43.52
C LEU A 95 -80.11 27.90 43.00
N ASN A 96 -78.98 27.56 43.65
CA ASN A 96 -77.67 27.87 43.09
C ASN A 96 -77.35 26.90 41.95
N ILE A 97 -76.84 27.44 40.84
CA ILE A 97 -76.45 26.67 39.65
C ILE A 97 -74.94 26.80 39.51
N TYR A 98 -74.24 25.67 39.37
CA TYR A 98 -72.80 25.64 39.15
C TYR A 98 -72.50 25.10 37.76
N ILE A 99 -71.88 25.93 36.93
CA ILE A 99 -71.47 25.59 35.57
C ILE A 99 -70.28 24.63 35.66
N LYS A 100 -70.35 23.52 34.93
CA LYS A 100 -69.30 22.49 34.85
C LYS A 100 -68.65 22.39 33.47
N GLY A 101 -69.31 22.94 32.45
CA GLY A 101 -68.79 23.05 31.10
C GLY A 101 -69.66 23.96 30.26
N LEU A 102 -69.04 24.70 29.33
CA LEU A 102 -69.69 25.76 28.60
C LEU A 102 -69.11 25.85 27.17
N THR A 103 -69.96 25.74 26.16
CA THR A 103 -69.57 25.86 24.73
C THR A 103 -70.38 26.97 24.05
N LEU A 104 -70.37 27.09 22.72
CA LEU A 104 -71.21 28.08 22.02
C LEU A 104 -72.65 27.60 21.76
N SER A 105 -72.95 26.33 22.04
CA SER A 105 -74.26 25.72 21.79
C SER A 105 -74.86 25.01 23.01
N LYS A 106 -74.08 24.73 24.06
CA LYS A 106 -74.56 24.00 25.23
C LYS A 106 -73.88 24.42 26.53
N VAL A 107 -74.60 24.22 27.62
CA VAL A 107 -74.10 24.30 28.99
C VAL A 107 -74.30 22.97 29.69
N ARG A 108 -73.27 22.54 30.42
CA ARG A 108 -73.33 21.45 31.40
C ARG A 108 -73.25 22.06 32.79
N PHE A 109 -74.18 21.73 33.67
CA PHE A 109 -74.27 22.32 35.00
C PHE A 109 -74.77 21.35 36.06
N THR A 110 -74.61 21.75 37.31
CA THR A 110 -75.15 21.07 38.50
C THR A 110 -76.01 22.04 39.28
N VAL A 111 -77.00 21.53 40.00
CA VAL A 111 -77.96 22.35 40.76
C VAL A 111 -77.81 22.02 42.25
N GLU A 112 -77.77 23.06 43.09
CA GLU A 112 -77.67 22.92 44.53
C GLU A 112 -78.75 21.99 45.09
N LYS A 113 -78.37 21.07 46.00
CA LYS A 113 -79.25 20.04 46.61
C LYS A 113 -79.70 18.90 45.67
N TYR A 114 -79.09 18.76 44.49
CA TYR A 114 -79.32 17.65 43.56
C TYR A 114 -78.02 16.93 43.17
N THR A 115 -78.10 15.63 42.86
CA THR A 115 -76.97 14.82 42.37
C THR A 115 -77.01 14.68 40.84
N GLY A 116 -75.85 14.52 40.20
CA GLY A 116 -75.74 14.38 38.74
C GLY A 116 -75.56 15.72 38.00
N THR A 117 -75.37 15.66 36.68
CA THR A 117 -75.18 16.82 35.78
C THR A 117 -76.33 16.92 34.79
N ALA A 118 -76.83 18.13 34.55
CA ALA A 118 -77.80 18.42 33.50
C ALA A 118 -77.12 19.15 32.34
N GLU A 119 -77.70 19.02 31.14
CA GLU A 119 -77.28 19.73 29.95
C GLU A 119 -78.45 20.50 29.35
N ALA A 120 -78.18 21.71 28.87
CA ALA A 120 -79.13 22.49 28.11
C ALA A 120 -78.46 23.12 26.88
N ALA A 121 -79.14 23.05 25.75
CA ALA A 121 -78.74 23.65 24.49
C ALA A 121 -79.29 25.06 24.34
N TYR A 122 -78.54 25.92 23.67
CA TYR A 122 -78.93 27.29 23.32
C TYR A 122 -78.38 27.67 21.96
N LYS A 123 -78.89 28.78 21.42
CA LYS A 123 -78.45 29.34 20.15
C LYS A 123 -77.78 30.70 20.38
N ILE A 124 -76.51 30.79 20.04
CA ILE A 124 -75.83 32.08 19.79
C ILE A 124 -76.13 32.48 18.35
N THR A 125 -76.63 33.69 18.15
CA THR A 125 -77.16 34.17 16.86
C THR A 125 -76.15 34.95 16.02
N SER A 126 -75.02 35.41 16.59
CA SER A 126 -74.01 36.17 15.86
C SER A 126 -72.61 35.99 16.47
N LEU A 127 -71.62 35.69 15.63
CA LEU A 127 -70.20 35.74 16.01
C LEU A 127 -69.73 37.19 16.22
N ASP A 128 -70.31 38.15 15.49
CA ASP A 128 -69.94 39.55 15.53
C ASP A 128 -70.25 40.19 16.89
N SER A 129 -71.39 39.82 17.49
CA SER A 129 -71.75 40.26 18.85
C SER A 129 -70.92 39.56 19.93
N LEU A 130 -70.42 38.37 19.64
CA LEU A 130 -69.61 37.57 20.57
C LEU A 130 -68.15 38.06 20.62
N ILE A 131 -67.61 38.41 19.46
CA ILE A 131 -66.22 38.83 19.25
C ILE A 131 -66.21 40.34 19.01
N ALA A 132 -66.44 41.11 20.07
CA ALA A 132 -66.45 42.57 20.01
C ALA A 132 -65.06 43.15 19.66
N ASN A 133 -64.00 42.53 20.17
CA ASN A 133 -62.62 42.89 19.82
C ASN A 133 -62.08 41.95 18.74
N LYS A 134 -61.99 42.48 17.52
CA LYS A 134 -61.51 41.79 16.33
C LYS A 134 -60.00 41.88 16.14
N ASP A 135 -59.33 42.76 16.89
CA ASP A 135 -57.87 42.88 16.87
C ASP A 135 -57.25 42.02 17.97
N LEU A 136 -56.63 40.92 17.55
CA LEU A 136 -55.97 39.97 18.43
C LEU A 136 -54.61 40.47 18.92
N GLY A 137 -54.07 41.53 18.30
CA GLY A 137 -52.71 42.02 18.53
C GLY A 137 -51.65 40.99 18.12
N LYS A 138 -50.56 40.92 18.89
CA LYS A 138 -49.43 40.04 18.60
C LYS A 138 -49.75 38.57 18.83
N VAL A 139 -49.51 37.76 17.80
CA VAL A 139 -49.72 36.31 17.80
C VAL A 139 -48.39 35.61 17.54
N ALA A 140 -47.98 34.76 18.48
CA ALA A 140 -46.71 34.05 18.40
C ALA A 140 -46.72 32.88 17.41
N LYS A 141 -47.84 32.15 17.31
CA LYS A 141 -48.03 30.98 16.43
C LYS A 141 -49.43 31.00 15.83
N ILE A 142 -49.54 30.70 14.54
CA ILE A 142 -50.82 30.67 13.83
C ILE A 142 -51.40 29.24 13.88
N THR A 143 -51.65 28.79 15.10
CA THR A 143 -52.36 27.53 15.39
C THR A 143 -53.74 27.87 15.93
N ASP A 144 -54.75 27.05 15.66
CA ASP A 144 -56.11 27.26 16.15
C ASP A 144 -56.16 27.52 17.66
N GLU A 145 -55.41 26.74 18.45
CA GLU A 145 -55.31 26.91 19.90
C GLU A 145 -54.82 28.32 20.31
N ALA A 146 -53.70 28.77 19.74
CA ALA A 146 -53.13 30.09 20.05
C ALA A 146 -54.07 31.23 19.63
N ILE A 147 -54.74 31.10 18.48
CA ILE A 147 -55.72 32.07 18.00
C ILE A 147 -56.96 32.09 18.90
N ILE A 148 -57.50 30.92 19.27
CA ILE A 148 -58.62 30.78 20.21
C ILE A 148 -58.25 31.40 21.57
N ASN A 149 -57.06 31.13 22.08
CA ASN A 149 -56.60 31.71 23.35
C ASN A 149 -56.51 33.23 23.27
N LYS A 150 -56.04 33.79 22.15
CA LYS A 150 -56.03 35.24 21.92
C LYS A 150 -57.42 35.84 21.80
N ILE A 151 -58.34 35.17 21.12
CA ILE A 151 -59.75 35.55 21.04
C ILE A 151 -60.34 35.63 22.46
N LYS A 152 -60.12 34.61 23.30
CA LYS A 152 -60.57 34.55 24.70
C LYS A 152 -59.92 35.62 25.59
N GLU A 153 -58.62 35.88 25.39
CA GLU A 153 -57.88 36.91 26.11
C GLU A 153 -58.50 38.30 25.88
N LYS A 154 -58.81 38.60 24.61
CA LYS A 154 -59.35 39.91 24.16
C LYS A 154 -60.85 40.06 24.39
N ASN A 155 -61.60 38.96 24.43
CA ASN A 155 -63.06 38.94 24.57
C ASN A 155 -63.45 38.19 25.85
N LYS A 156 -63.43 38.88 27.00
CA LYS A 156 -63.62 38.28 28.33
C LYS A 156 -64.92 37.49 28.51
N ILE A 157 -65.96 37.86 27.76
CA ILE A 157 -67.29 37.22 27.79
C ILE A 157 -67.23 35.72 27.46
N ILE A 158 -66.23 35.30 26.66
CA ILE A 158 -66.03 33.90 26.23
C ILE A 158 -64.80 33.24 26.84
N SER A 159 -64.20 33.85 27.86
CA SER A 159 -62.94 33.37 28.46
C SER A 159 -63.01 31.93 29.00
N ASN A 160 -64.16 31.55 29.56
CA ASN A 160 -64.43 30.20 30.10
C ASN A 160 -65.17 29.27 29.13
N THR A 161 -65.33 29.68 27.86
CA THR A 161 -66.09 28.92 26.87
C THR A 161 -65.15 28.07 26.00
N ASP A 162 -65.46 26.81 25.75
CA ASP A 162 -64.74 26.02 24.74
C ASP A 162 -65.27 26.34 23.34
N LEU A 163 -64.35 26.67 22.43
CA LEU A 163 -64.65 27.06 21.05
C LEU A 163 -64.20 26.00 20.03
N SER A 164 -63.32 25.08 20.43
CA SER A 164 -62.45 24.30 19.54
C SER A 164 -63.20 23.39 18.58
N SER A 165 -64.43 23.00 18.92
CA SER A 165 -65.28 22.11 18.13
C SER A 165 -66.42 22.81 17.39
N GLU A 166 -66.63 24.11 17.62
CA GLU A 166 -67.80 24.84 17.08
C GLU A 166 -67.42 25.91 16.06
N ILE A 167 -66.15 26.34 16.04
CA ILE A 167 -65.64 27.35 15.10
C ILE A 167 -64.57 26.73 14.21
N LYS A 168 -64.50 27.21 12.97
CA LYS A 168 -63.40 26.96 12.04
C LYS A 168 -62.64 28.26 11.83
N LEU A 169 -61.32 28.17 11.84
CA LEU A 169 -60.41 29.28 11.59
C LEU A 169 -59.72 29.04 10.25
N GLN A 170 -59.71 30.05 9.40
CA GLN A 170 -59.00 30.02 8.13
C GLN A 170 -58.12 31.26 8.02
N VAL A 171 -56.82 31.05 7.92
CA VAL A 171 -55.88 32.15 7.65
C VAL A 171 -56.05 32.58 6.20
N ILE A 172 -56.40 33.85 5.98
CA ILE A 172 -56.66 34.39 4.64
C ILE A 172 -55.56 35.36 4.17
N SER A 173 -54.78 35.93 5.10
CA SER A 173 -53.59 36.72 4.81
C SER A 173 -52.61 36.74 6.00
N LEU A 174 -51.47 37.39 5.83
CA LEU A 174 -50.44 37.54 6.87
C LEU A 174 -50.94 38.23 8.15
N ASN A 175 -52.01 39.03 8.06
CA ASN A 175 -52.55 39.80 9.17
C ASN A 175 -54.06 39.60 9.37
N GLN A 176 -54.68 38.63 8.67
CA GLN A 176 -56.12 38.36 8.77
C GLN A 176 -56.45 36.87 8.86
N ILE A 177 -57.40 36.57 9.73
CA ILE A 177 -58.00 35.24 9.89
C ILE A 177 -59.51 35.39 9.74
N GLU A 178 -60.13 34.50 8.99
CA GLU A 178 -61.57 34.34 8.93
C GLU A 178 -62.01 33.31 9.98
N MET A 179 -62.98 33.68 10.80
CA MET A 179 -63.63 32.80 11.78
C MET A 179 -65.08 32.58 11.35
N ASP A 180 -65.49 31.33 11.31
CA ASP A 180 -66.83 30.90 10.88
C ASP A 180 -67.26 29.70 11.74
N TRP A 181 -68.52 29.31 11.65
CA TRP A 181 -69.04 28.12 12.29
C TRP A 181 -68.56 26.85 11.56
N VAL A 182 -68.32 25.77 12.32
CA VAL A 182 -68.05 24.44 11.76
C VAL A 182 -69.25 23.95 10.93
N ASP A 183 -70.47 24.07 11.47
CA ASP A 183 -71.72 23.72 10.80
C ASP A 183 -72.41 24.95 10.20
N ALA A 184 -72.94 24.83 8.98
CA ALA A 184 -73.66 25.91 8.32
C ALA A 184 -74.95 26.28 9.10
N ARG A 185 -74.99 27.47 9.70
CA ARG A 185 -76.18 28.02 10.39
C ARG A 185 -76.90 29.02 9.46
N PRO A 186 -78.17 28.80 9.08
CA PRO A 186 -78.86 29.55 8.02
C PRO A 186 -79.21 31.02 8.35
N ASP A 187 -79.06 31.48 9.59
CA ASP A 187 -79.67 32.74 10.05
C ASP A 187 -78.69 33.85 10.49
N SER A 188 -77.39 33.75 10.15
CA SER A 188 -76.40 34.70 10.64
C SER A 188 -75.40 35.09 9.56
N ASN A 189 -75.01 36.38 9.50
CA ASN A 189 -73.75 36.83 8.90
C ASN A 189 -72.63 35.99 9.55
N SER A 190 -72.23 34.95 8.83
CA SER A 190 -71.67 33.72 9.39
C SER A 190 -70.16 33.77 9.55
N LYS A 191 -69.51 34.76 8.94
CA LYS A 191 -68.05 34.90 8.88
C LYS A 191 -67.64 36.25 9.46
N ILE A 192 -66.66 36.25 10.35
CA ILE A 192 -66.01 37.46 10.84
C ILE A 192 -64.53 37.42 10.50
N THR A 193 -63.98 38.58 10.14
CA THR A 193 -62.53 38.74 9.93
C THR A 193 -61.90 39.30 11.19
N LEU A 194 -60.88 38.62 11.67
CA LEU A 194 -60.03 39.01 12.79
C LEU A 194 -58.70 39.51 12.25
N THR A 195 -58.17 40.57 12.84
CA THR A 195 -56.84 41.09 12.52
C THR A 195 -55.83 40.67 13.57
N TYR A 196 -54.59 40.42 13.15
CA TYR A 196 -53.49 40.08 14.05
C TYR A 196 -52.14 40.53 13.49
N GLU A 197 -51.14 40.54 14.36
CA GLU A 197 -49.74 40.85 14.01
C GLU A 197 -48.89 39.59 14.27
N PRO A 198 -48.40 38.88 13.23
CA PRO A 198 -47.52 37.75 13.42
C PRO A 198 -46.17 38.20 13.99
N MET A 199 -45.65 37.46 14.96
CA MET A 199 -44.38 37.83 15.61
C MET A 199 -43.13 37.29 14.90
N SER A 200 -43.25 36.19 14.16
CA SER A 200 -42.11 35.46 13.59
C SER A 200 -42.49 34.61 12.38
N LEU A 201 -41.50 34.28 11.54
CA LEU A 201 -41.71 33.34 10.44
C LEU A 201 -41.93 31.91 10.97
N GLU A 202 -41.31 31.53 12.09
CA GLU A 202 -41.55 30.24 12.78
C GLU A 202 -43.00 30.13 13.29
N GLY A 203 -43.62 31.26 13.60
CA GLY A 203 -45.03 31.35 13.98
C GLY A 203 -45.97 31.11 12.80
N ILE A 204 -45.52 31.42 11.59
CA ILE A 204 -46.25 31.25 10.32
C ILE A 204 -46.02 29.84 9.76
N PHE A 205 -44.75 29.44 9.66
CA PHE A 205 -44.27 28.15 9.16
C PHE A 205 -43.92 27.25 10.34
N LEU A 206 -44.93 26.55 10.85
CA LEU A 206 -44.84 25.67 12.01
C LEU A 206 -43.96 24.43 11.79
N ASN A 207 -43.77 24.00 10.54
CA ASN A 207 -42.88 22.90 10.17
C ASN A 207 -41.75 23.42 9.27
N THR A 208 -40.51 23.21 9.72
CA THR A 208 -39.30 23.64 9.02
C THR A 208 -38.54 22.48 8.37
N ASN A 209 -38.98 21.24 8.58
CA ASN A 209 -38.38 20.06 7.96
C ASN A 209 -39.09 19.75 6.64
N LEU A 210 -38.36 19.92 5.53
CA LEU A 210 -38.86 19.72 4.17
C LEU A 210 -38.71 18.27 3.68
N GLY A 211 -38.04 17.40 4.46
CA GLY A 211 -37.82 16.00 4.12
C GLY A 211 -36.69 15.79 3.12
N ASP A 212 -36.76 14.68 2.38
CA ASP A 212 -35.70 14.25 1.47
C ASP A 212 -35.84 14.88 0.08
N THR A 213 -34.71 15.28 -0.53
CA THR A 213 -34.70 15.86 -1.86
C THR A 213 -33.45 15.54 -2.68
N SER A 214 -33.59 15.68 -4.00
CA SER A 214 -32.50 15.79 -4.97
C SER A 214 -32.53 17.13 -5.72
N ASP A 215 -33.55 17.96 -5.48
CA ASP A 215 -33.75 19.28 -6.07
C ASP A 215 -33.55 20.35 -4.99
N LEU A 216 -32.57 21.22 -5.19
CA LEU A 216 -32.16 22.28 -4.27
C LEU A 216 -32.52 23.67 -4.80
N SER A 217 -33.38 23.73 -5.81
CA SER A 217 -33.87 24.99 -6.34
C SER A 217 -34.73 25.74 -5.32
N SER A 218 -34.67 27.08 -5.39
CA SER A 218 -35.55 27.97 -4.63
C SER A 218 -37.03 27.67 -4.87
N GLU A 219 -37.39 27.17 -6.06
CA GLU A 219 -38.74 26.73 -6.39
C GLU A 219 -39.17 25.49 -5.59
N TRP A 220 -38.32 24.45 -5.53
CA TRP A 220 -38.61 23.25 -4.74
C TRP A 220 -38.75 23.56 -3.24
N ILE A 221 -37.83 24.35 -2.68
CA ILE A 221 -37.86 24.74 -1.27
C ILE A 221 -39.15 25.50 -0.95
N SER A 222 -39.52 26.47 -1.78
CA SER A 222 -40.73 27.29 -1.57
C SER A 222 -42.01 26.45 -1.62
N LYS A 223 -42.15 25.59 -2.64
CA LYS A 223 -43.31 24.70 -2.80
C LYS A 223 -43.43 23.70 -1.65
N THR A 224 -42.31 23.08 -1.28
CA THR A 224 -42.30 22.08 -0.20
C THR A 224 -42.58 22.73 1.16
N LEU A 225 -42.03 23.92 1.42
CA LEU A 225 -42.30 24.66 2.66
C LEU A 225 -43.80 24.96 2.82
N LEU A 226 -44.48 25.36 1.74
CA LEU A 226 -45.93 25.60 1.75
C LEU A 226 -46.72 24.29 1.91
N HIS A 227 -46.28 23.22 1.25
CA HIS A 227 -46.93 21.91 1.37
C HIS A 227 -46.92 21.38 2.80
N VAL A 228 -45.78 21.50 3.53
CA VAL A 228 -45.67 21.05 4.92
C VAL A 228 -46.28 22.03 5.93
N ASN A 229 -46.77 23.19 5.47
CA ASN A 229 -47.42 24.24 6.27
C ASN A 229 -48.76 24.68 5.65
N PRO A 230 -49.80 23.83 5.69
CA PRO A 230 -51.09 24.12 5.03
C PRO A 230 -51.78 25.39 5.56
N GLN A 231 -51.53 25.77 6.82
CA GLN A 231 -52.03 27.03 7.39
C GLN A 231 -51.47 28.29 6.70
N ALA A 232 -50.32 28.17 6.02
CA ALA A 232 -49.68 29.24 5.26
C ALA A 232 -50.06 29.22 3.76
N SER A 233 -51.06 28.43 3.36
CA SER A 233 -51.49 28.28 1.95
C SER A 233 -51.97 29.58 1.31
N PHE A 234 -52.36 30.59 2.08
CA PHE A 234 -52.70 31.93 1.57
C PHE A 234 -51.55 32.59 0.78
N ILE A 235 -50.30 32.19 1.06
CA ILE A 235 -49.09 32.64 0.36
C ILE A 235 -49.08 32.14 -1.09
N ASP A 236 -49.53 30.91 -1.36
CA ASP A 236 -49.60 30.34 -2.72
C ASP A 236 -50.76 30.96 -3.54
N LEU A 237 -51.83 31.36 -2.85
CA LEU A 237 -53.06 31.88 -3.46
C LEU A 237 -52.93 33.33 -3.98
N THR A 238 -51.88 34.04 -3.60
CA THR A 238 -51.70 35.46 -3.94
C THR A 238 -50.36 35.64 -4.66
N LYS A 239 -50.39 36.20 -5.87
CA LYS A 239 -49.17 36.51 -6.65
C LYS A 239 -48.26 37.55 -5.98
N ASP A 240 -48.69 38.08 -4.84
CA ASP A 240 -48.01 39.14 -4.11
C ASP A 240 -46.90 38.63 -3.18
N TYR A 241 -46.97 37.38 -2.70
CA TYR A 241 -45.92 36.85 -1.82
C TYR A 241 -44.86 36.06 -2.58
N GLN A 242 -43.61 36.17 -2.13
CA GLN A 242 -42.49 35.39 -2.64
C GLN A 242 -41.64 34.87 -1.48
N ILE A 243 -41.31 33.58 -1.54
CA ILE A 243 -40.32 32.96 -0.65
C ILE A 243 -38.99 32.98 -1.39
N LYS A 244 -37.96 33.55 -0.78
CA LYS A 244 -36.61 33.63 -1.35
C LYS A 244 -35.60 33.02 -0.38
N ILE A 245 -34.61 32.32 -0.92
CA ILE A 245 -33.44 31.89 -0.14
C ILE A 245 -32.53 33.11 0.02
N TYR A 246 -32.08 33.36 1.25
CA TYR A 246 -31.26 34.54 1.54
C TYR A 246 -29.87 34.50 0.88
N ASP A 247 -29.23 33.33 0.91
CA ASP A 247 -27.90 33.11 0.36
C ASP A 247 -27.86 31.73 -0.33
N GLU A 248 -28.29 31.70 -1.60
CA GLU A 248 -28.34 30.50 -2.41
C GLU A 248 -26.96 29.81 -2.53
N GLY A 249 -25.87 30.57 -2.41
CA GLY A 249 -24.51 30.07 -2.53
C GLY A 249 -23.96 29.43 -1.25
N ASN A 250 -24.38 29.88 -0.07
CA ASN A 250 -23.88 29.38 1.22
C ASN A 250 -24.90 28.58 2.04
N GLN A 251 -25.97 28.10 1.42
CA GLN A 251 -26.92 27.23 2.11
C GLN A 251 -26.30 25.87 2.46
N SER A 252 -26.84 25.22 3.49
CA SER A 252 -26.56 23.83 3.85
C SER A 252 -27.89 23.09 4.07
N PRO A 253 -27.91 21.76 3.88
CA PRO A 253 -29.10 20.95 4.16
C PRO A 253 -29.67 21.15 5.57
N GLU A 254 -28.81 21.47 6.54
CA GLU A 254 -29.19 21.66 7.93
C GLU A 254 -29.51 23.11 8.32
N ASN A 255 -29.30 24.10 7.44
CA ASN A 255 -29.42 25.51 7.80
C ASN A 255 -29.78 26.44 6.62
N ALA A 256 -30.67 26.01 5.73
CA ALA A 256 -31.12 26.88 4.65
C ALA A 256 -31.99 28.01 5.21
N LYS A 257 -31.64 29.26 4.90
CA LYS A 257 -32.35 30.44 5.39
C LYS A 257 -33.28 30.99 4.32
N ILE A 258 -34.56 31.08 4.64
CA ILE A 258 -35.57 31.65 3.76
C ILE A 258 -36.11 32.96 4.32
N GLN A 259 -36.55 33.83 3.43
CA GLN A 259 -37.17 35.11 3.70
C GLN A 259 -38.50 35.18 2.97
N LEU A 260 -39.45 35.91 3.57
CA LEU A 260 -40.75 36.19 2.97
C LEU A 260 -40.78 37.62 2.46
N PHE A 261 -41.25 37.79 1.23
CA PHE A 261 -41.47 39.09 0.59
C PHE A 261 -42.95 39.25 0.27
N TYR A 262 -43.45 40.49 0.37
CA TYR A 262 -44.77 40.90 -0.11
C TYR A 262 -44.59 42.07 -1.08
N GLN A 263 -45.04 41.91 -2.32
CA GLN A 263 -44.86 42.88 -3.40
C GLN A 263 -43.40 43.35 -3.52
N ASP A 264 -42.48 42.39 -3.53
CA ASP A 264 -41.02 42.59 -3.55
C ASP A 264 -40.41 43.32 -2.34
N ASN A 265 -41.19 43.65 -1.30
CA ASN A 265 -40.70 44.21 -0.05
C ASN A 265 -40.50 43.11 0.99
N LEU A 266 -39.37 43.14 1.69
CA LEU A 266 -39.07 42.19 2.76
C LEU A 266 -40.10 42.35 3.89
N VAL A 267 -40.76 41.26 4.28
CA VAL A 267 -41.65 41.23 5.43
C VAL A 267 -40.82 41.35 6.70
N SER A 268 -41.06 42.41 7.48
CA SER A 268 -40.35 42.66 8.74
C SER A 268 -41.20 42.21 9.93
N LEU A 269 -40.65 41.33 10.77
CA LEU A 269 -41.32 40.79 11.96
C LEU A 269 -40.45 41.02 13.21
N ASP A 270 -41.09 41.01 14.39
CA ASP A 270 -40.43 41.28 15.67
C ASP A 270 -39.25 40.33 15.98
N ALA A 271 -39.41 39.04 15.69
CA ALA A 271 -38.41 38.03 15.98
C ALA A 271 -37.30 37.91 14.91
N GLY A 272 -37.37 38.74 13.86
CA GLY A 272 -36.46 38.72 12.72
C GLY A 272 -37.13 38.24 11.43
N ASN A 273 -36.36 38.33 10.34
CA ASN A 273 -36.87 38.20 8.96
C ASN A 273 -36.36 36.93 8.26
N PHE A 274 -35.84 35.96 9.02
CA PHE A 274 -35.30 34.71 8.51
C PHE A 274 -35.99 33.54 9.17
N LEU A 275 -36.26 32.51 8.37
CA LEU A 275 -36.63 31.18 8.86
C LEU A 275 -35.55 30.20 8.44
N THR A 276 -35.06 29.41 9.39
CA THR A 276 -34.19 28.27 9.08
C THR A 276 -35.05 27.05 8.76
N VAL A 277 -34.84 26.48 7.57
CA VAL A 277 -35.43 25.22 7.13
C VAL A 277 -34.36 24.15 6.97
N THR A 278 -34.76 22.89 7.14
CA THR A 278 -33.89 21.72 6.99
C THR A 278 -34.42 20.79 5.92
N TYR A 279 -33.53 20.23 5.11
CA TYR A 279 -33.83 19.18 4.13
C TYR A 279 -32.70 18.15 4.13
N ASN A 280 -32.98 16.94 3.67
CA ASN A 280 -32.00 15.87 3.58
C ASN A 280 -31.66 15.61 2.11
N VAL A 281 -30.39 15.83 1.76
CA VAL A 281 -29.88 15.44 0.45
C VAL A 281 -29.54 13.96 0.48
N LYS A 282 -30.11 13.17 -0.42
CA LYS A 282 -29.76 11.74 -0.54
C LYS A 282 -28.53 11.51 -1.39
N ASP A 283 -28.48 12.10 -2.58
CA ASP A 283 -27.48 11.80 -3.60
C ASP A 283 -26.39 12.87 -3.65
N ILE A 284 -25.12 12.46 -3.58
CA ILE A 284 -23.98 13.36 -3.70
C ILE A 284 -23.95 14.15 -5.02
N THR A 285 -24.48 13.59 -6.11
CA THR A 285 -24.51 14.25 -7.42
C THR A 285 -25.43 15.48 -7.46
N SER A 286 -26.40 15.56 -6.55
CA SER A 286 -27.28 16.73 -6.43
C SER A 286 -26.61 17.95 -5.79
N ILE A 287 -25.48 17.75 -5.08
CA ILE A 287 -24.72 18.83 -4.41
C ILE A 287 -23.30 19.02 -4.97
N ILE A 288 -22.78 18.08 -5.75
CA ILE A 288 -21.59 18.25 -6.58
C ILE A 288 -22.03 18.39 -8.04
N THR A 289 -22.47 19.58 -8.40
CA THR A 289 -23.01 19.90 -9.74
C THR A 289 -21.94 20.45 -10.67
N ASN A 290 -20.96 21.18 -10.14
CA ASN A 290 -19.79 21.64 -10.89
C ASN A 290 -18.72 20.54 -10.85
N THR A 291 -18.70 19.71 -11.90
CA THR A 291 -17.80 18.56 -12.02
C THR A 291 -16.42 18.92 -12.57
N ASP A 292 -16.27 20.02 -13.31
CA ASP A 292 -14.97 20.51 -13.77
C ASP A 292 -14.30 21.41 -12.72
N LEU A 293 -13.23 20.89 -12.11
CA LEU A 293 -12.44 21.60 -11.10
C LEU A 293 -11.37 22.52 -11.72
N GLY A 294 -11.14 22.42 -13.02
CA GLY A 294 -10.12 23.19 -13.73
C GLY A 294 -8.70 22.66 -13.53
N VAL A 295 -7.73 23.57 -13.43
CA VAL A 295 -6.32 23.21 -13.28
C VAL A 295 -5.95 23.12 -11.80
N LEU A 296 -5.40 21.97 -11.39
CA LEU A 296 -4.90 21.75 -10.03
C LEU A 296 -3.36 21.74 -10.02
N GLU A 297 -2.79 22.19 -8.91
CA GLU A 297 -1.33 22.21 -8.70
C GLU A 297 -0.77 20.84 -8.35
N LYS A 298 -1.58 20.01 -7.67
CA LYS A 298 -1.16 18.71 -7.16
C LYS A 298 -2.29 17.71 -7.09
N LEU A 299 -1.95 16.45 -7.36
CA LEU A 299 -2.84 15.32 -7.31
C LEU A 299 -2.78 14.67 -5.92
N ASP A 300 -3.49 15.26 -4.97
CA ASP A 300 -3.74 14.67 -3.66
C ASP A 300 -5.16 14.97 -3.16
N ARG A 301 -5.58 14.23 -2.13
CA ARG A 301 -6.94 14.31 -1.56
C ARG A 301 -7.29 15.74 -1.13
N GLU A 302 -6.37 16.43 -0.45
CA GLU A 302 -6.65 17.74 0.13
C GLU A 302 -6.84 18.80 -0.96
N THR A 303 -6.00 18.77 -1.99
CA THR A 303 -6.07 19.70 -3.13
C THR A 303 -7.37 19.49 -3.91
N ILE A 304 -7.74 18.24 -4.20
CA ILE A 304 -8.98 17.92 -4.91
C ILE A 304 -10.20 18.29 -4.06
N LEU A 305 -10.21 17.96 -2.76
CA LEU A 305 -11.31 18.30 -1.86
C LEU A 305 -11.51 19.82 -1.74
N ALA A 306 -10.41 20.58 -1.61
CA ALA A 306 -10.47 22.04 -1.57
C ALA A 306 -11.09 22.61 -2.85
N ALA A 307 -10.69 22.10 -4.03
CA ALA A 307 -11.27 22.53 -5.29
C ALA A 307 -12.76 22.16 -5.42
N ILE A 308 -13.17 20.97 -4.97
CA ILE A 308 -14.59 20.56 -4.92
C ILE A 308 -15.40 21.56 -4.08
N ILE A 309 -14.92 21.89 -2.87
CA ILE A 309 -15.61 22.80 -1.94
C ILE A 309 -15.76 24.20 -2.53
N VAL A 310 -14.70 24.72 -3.16
CA VAL A 310 -14.74 26.05 -3.80
C VAL A 310 -15.74 26.10 -4.95
N LYS A 311 -15.86 25.02 -5.74
CA LYS A 311 -16.79 24.94 -6.87
C LYS A 311 -18.21 24.53 -6.48
N ASN A 312 -18.36 23.86 -5.34
CA ASN A 312 -19.62 23.29 -4.86
C ASN A 312 -19.82 23.66 -3.38
N PRO A 313 -20.15 24.93 -3.08
CA PRO A 313 -20.17 25.43 -1.70
C PRO A 313 -21.23 24.74 -0.82
N ILE A 314 -22.37 24.30 -1.38
CA ILE A 314 -23.37 23.51 -0.65
C ILE A 314 -22.76 22.21 -0.10
N TYR A 315 -21.91 21.52 -0.89
CA TYR A 315 -21.16 20.36 -0.42
C TYR A 315 -20.15 20.72 0.67
N GLY A 316 -19.47 21.86 0.53
CA GLY A 316 -18.53 22.37 1.53
C GLY A 316 -19.16 22.70 2.88
N ASN A 317 -20.45 23.06 2.89
CA ASN A 317 -21.20 23.37 4.10
C ASN A 317 -21.83 22.14 4.77
N LEU A 318 -21.77 20.95 4.14
CA LEU A 318 -22.27 19.71 4.72
C LEU A 318 -21.45 19.37 5.97
N ARG A 319 -22.10 19.14 7.11
CA ARG A 319 -21.41 18.94 8.41
C ARG A 319 -20.31 17.87 8.38
N ASN A 320 -20.47 16.83 7.56
CA ASN A 320 -19.59 15.67 7.46
C ASN A 320 -18.76 15.63 6.15
N TYR A 321 -18.57 16.75 5.45
CA TYR A 321 -17.76 16.79 4.23
C TYR A 321 -16.32 16.32 4.44
N ARG A 322 -15.80 16.36 5.68
CA ARG A 322 -14.45 15.86 5.97
C ARG A 322 -14.33 14.34 5.85
N ASN A 323 -15.44 13.60 5.91
CA ASN A 323 -15.48 12.15 5.72
C ASN A 323 -15.43 11.73 4.25
N THR A 324 -15.28 12.68 3.33
CA THR A 324 -15.22 12.42 1.90
C THR A 324 -14.05 11.53 1.53
N GLN A 325 -14.37 10.49 0.76
CA GLN A 325 -13.41 9.61 0.13
C GLN A 325 -13.24 10.03 -1.33
N ILE A 326 -11.98 10.16 -1.75
CA ILE A 326 -11.61 10.59 -3.10
C ILE A 326 -10.68 9.53 -3.66
N ASP A 327 -11.14 8.85 -4.70
CA ASP A 327 -10.34 7.91 -5.50
C ASP A 327 -10.03 8.60 -6.83
N PHE A 328 -8.75 8.88 -7.10
CA PHE A 328 -8.33 9.80 -8.15
C PHE A 328 -7.36 9.18 -9.16
N THR A 329 -7.55 9.57 -10.41
CA THR A 329 -6.72 9.23 -11.59
C THR A 329 -6.07 10.49 -12.15
N LEU A 330 -5.39 10.41 -13.30
CA LEU A 330 -4.65 11.58 -13.84
C LEU A 330 -5.53 12.76 -14.27
N GLY A 331 -6.82 12.53 -14.55
CA GLY A 331 -7.73 13.59 -15.03
C GLY A 331 -9.12 13.59 -14.38
N SER A 332 -9.37 12.69 -13.44
CA SER A 332 -10.68 12.59 -12.79
C SER A 332 -10.61 11.97 -11.41
N ALA A 333 -11.57 12.29 -10.55
CA ALA A 333 -11.74 11.61 -9.28
C ALA A 333 -13.19 11.18 -9.06
N LYS A 334 -13.36 10.00 -8.45
CA LYS A 334 -14.61 9.55 -7.87
C LYS A 334 -14.69 10.03 -6.43
N VAL A 335 -15.74 10.77 -6.14
CA VAL A 335 -16.00 11.39 -4.85
C VAL A 335 -17.19 10.69 -4.21
N SER A 336 -17.03 10.28 -2.96
CA SER A 336 -18.11 9.68 -2.17
C SER A 336 -18.08 10.20 -0.74
N ASN A 337 -19.23 10.20 -0.06
CA ASN A 337 -19.33 10.53 1.36
C ASN A 337 -20.13 9.41 2.06
N PRO A 338 -19.50 8.25 2.29
CA PRO A 338 -20.20 7.07 2.78
C PRO A 338 -20.78 7.32 4.18
N GLY A 339 -22.01 6.85 4.39
CA GLY A 339 -22.74 6.98 5.66
C GLY A 339 -23.59 8.25 5.78
N VAL A 340 -23.47 9.20 4.84
CA VAL A 340 -24.31 10.40 4.79
C VAL A 340 -25.05 10.50 3.45
N LEU A 341 -24.33 10.31 2.34
CA LEU A 341 -24.88 10.42 1.00
C LEU A 341 -24.79 9.07 0.26
N THR A 342 -25.74 8.83 -0.63
CA THR A 342 -25.71 7.74 -1.61
C THR A 342 -24.89 8.14 -2.83
N ASP A 343 -24.51 7.13 -3.62
CA ASP A 343 -23.85 7.26 -4.92
C ASP A 343 -22.44 7.88 -4.86
N THR A 344 -21.88 8.12 -6.05
CA THR A 344 -20.55 8.70 -6.24
C THR A 344 -20.60 9.76 -7.33
N ALA A 345 -20.05 10.95 -7.07
CA ALA A 345 -19.87 11.98 -8.09
C ALA A 345 -18.53 11.78 -8.80
N THR A 346 -18.48 12.03 -10.11
CA THR A 346 -17.22 12.07 -10.86
C THR A 346 -16.88 13.51 -11.19
N VAL A 347 -15.70 13.94 -10.77
CA VAL A 347 -15.15 15.28 -11.05
C VAL A 347 -13.95 15.15 -11.99
N THR A 348 -13.71 16.16 -12.82
CA THR A 348 -12.60 16.22 -13.78
C THR A 348 -11.67 17.38 -13.47
N TYR A 349 -10.40 17.24 -13.83
CA TYR A 349 -9.38 18.28 -13.64
C TYR A 349 -8.21 18.08 -14.59
N GLN A 350 -7.32 19.07 -14.63
CA GLN A 350 -6.06 19.03 -15.35
C GLN A 350 -4.88 19.28 -14.41
N ILE A 351 -3.83 18.47 -14.52
CA ILE A 351 -2.53 18.75 -13.89
C ILE A 351 -1.56 19.16 -15.00
N ARG A 352 -0.89 20.31 -14.84
CA ARG A 352 0.05 20.82 -15.85
C ARG A 352 1.49 20.42 -15.57
N ASP A 353 1.91 20.46 -14.32
CA ASP A 353 3.30 20.23 -13.93
C ASP A 353 3.49 18.78 -13.46
N ILE A 354 4.61 18.18 -13.85
CA ILE A 354 4.98 16.83 -13.43
C ILE A 354 5.03 16.69 -11.90
N SER A 355 5.41 17.74 -11.17
CA SER A 355 5.44 17.77 -9.69
C SER A 355 4.07 17.57 -9.07
N GLY A 356 3.00 17.86 -9.83
CA GLY A 356 1.65 17.59 -9.39
C GLY A 356 1.25 16.11 -9.44
N ILE A 357 1.89 15.28 -10.28
CA ILE A 357 1.53 13.86 -10.46
C ILE A 357 2.56 12.87 -9.89
N VAL A 358 3.77 13.33 -9.55
CA VAL A 358 4.83 12.51 -8.96
C VAL A 358 4.93 12.78 -7.46
N SER A 359 4.33 11.89 -6.66
CA SER A 359 4.27 12.01 -5.20
C SER A 359 5.53 11.50 -4.48
N LYS A 360 6.24 10.53 -5.06
CA LYS A 360 7.43 9.89 -4.49
C LYS A 360 8.57 9.98 -5.47
N THR A 361 9.70 10.51 -5.01
CA THR A 361 10.91 10.72 -5.82
C THR A 361 12.00 9.68 -5.57
N HIS A 362 11.89 8.87 -4.51
CA HIS A 362 12.81 7.77 -4.23
C HIS A 362 12.21 6.42 -4.62
N LEU A 363 12.92 5.66 -5.46
CA LEU A 363 12.48 4.40 -6.02
C LEU A 363 12.77 3.17 -5.14
N GLY A 364 13.65 3.31 -4.15
CA GLY A 364 14.16 2.19 -3.35
C GLY A 364 15.33 1.45 -4.01
N GLU A 365 15.53 0.19 -3.61
CA GLU A 365 16.64 -0.65 -4.04
C GLU A 365 16.37 -1.32 -5.40
N LEU A 366 17.39 -1.31 -6.26
CA LEU A 366 17.46 -2.05 -7.51
C LEU A 366 18.66 -3.02 -7.47
N GLU A 367 18.51 -4.18 -8.11
CA GLU A 367 19.55 -5.19 -8.25
C GLU A 367 19.75 -5.52 -9.73
N LEU A 368 20.98 -5.89 -10.13
CA LEU A 368 21.32 -6.32 -11.48
C LEU A 368 20.91 -5.32 -12.57
N LEU A 369 21.48 -4.12 -12.50
CA LEU A 369 21.23 -3.10 -13.50
C LEU A 369 21.77 -3.55 -14.87
N PRO A 370 20.97 -3.44 -15.95
CA PRO A 370 21.43 -3.75 -17.28
C PRO A 370 22.47 -2.72 -17.74
N ALA A 371 23.42 -3.15 -18.57
CA ALA A 371 24.44 -2.28 -19.14
C ALA A 371 23.88 -1.36 -20.24
N ASP A 372 22.80 -1.77 -20.92
CA ASP A 372 22.19 -0.98 -21.98
C ASP A 372 21.16 0.02 -21.43
N THR A 373 21.24 1.26 -21.94
CA THR A 373 20.40 2.37 -21.48
C THR A 373 18.91 2.12 -21.72
N ALA A 374 18.54 1.39 -22.77
CA ALA A 374 17.14 1.15 -23.11
C ALA A 374 16.45 0.25 -22.07
N THR A 375 17.08 -0.87 -21.70
CA THR A 375 16.58 -1.80 -20.68
C THR A 375 16.63 -1.16 -19.29
N LEU A 376 17.66 -0.35 -19.00
CA LEU A 376 17.71 0.41 -17.76
C LEU A 376 16.52 1.36 -17.63
N ASN A 377 16.21 2.11 -18.69
CA ASN A 377 15.07 3.02 -18.71
C ASN A 377 13.74 2.27 -18.49
N LEU A 378 13.54 1.12 -19.11
CA LEU A 378 12.35 0.30 -18.88
C LEU A 378 12.23 -0.18 -17.42
N MET A 379 13.35 -0.59 -16.81
CA MET A 379 13.40 -0.96 -15.40
C MET A 379 13.05 0.22 -14.49
N LEU A 380 13.61 1.41 -14.76
CA LEU A 380 13.30 2.64 -14.02
C LEU A 380 11.82 3.03 -14.18
N ILE A 381 11.27 2.99 -15.40
CA ILE A 381 9.85 3.31 -15.67
C ILE A 381 8.92 2.38 -14.90
N LYS A 382 9.21 1.06 -14.92
CA LYS A 382 8.45 0.08 -14.13
C LYS A 382 8.47 0.46 -12.65
N LYS A 383 9.66 0.80 -12.12
CA LYS A 383 9.79 1.15 -10.70
C LYS A 383 9.11 2.47 -10.35
N ILE A 384 9.17 3.48 -11.22
CA ILE A 384 8.45 4.75 -11.10
C ILE A 384 6.95 4.51 -10.95
N LYS A 385 6.36 3.63 -11.78
CA LYS A 385 4.94 3.27 -11.73
C LYS A 385 4.55 2.41 -10.53
N GLU A 386 5.50 1.64 -9.98
CA GLU A 386 5.30 0.92 -8.73
C GLU A 386 5.16 1.90 -7.55
N VAL A 387 6.05 2.89 -7.45
CA VAL A 387 6.06 3.85 -6.34
C VAL A 387 5.05 5.00 -6.50
N ASN A 388 4.66 5.33 -7.74
CA ASN A 388 3.63 6.32 -8.07
C ASN A 388 2.50 5.66 -8.91
N PRO A 389 1.51 5.02 -8.26
CA PRO A 389 0.51 4.21 -8.96
C PRO A 389 -0.34 4.95 -9.99
N VAL A 390 -0.60 6.25 -9.80
CA VAL A 390 -1.35 7.10 -10.75
C VAL A 390 -0.68 7.16 -12.13
N LEU A 391 0.63 6.94 -12.21
CA LEU A 391 1.37 6.94 -13.47
C LEU A 391 1.18 5.65 -14.28
N ARG A 392 0.52 4.61 -13.74
CA ARG A 392 0.26 3.35 -14.46
C ARG A 392 -0.63 3.54 -15.69
N GLU A 393 -1.45 4.59 -15.69
CA GLU A 393 -2.32 4.98 -16.80
C GLU A 393 -1.54 5.54 -18.00
N LEU A 394 -0.31 6.02 -17.78
CA LEU A 394 0.55 6.51 -18.86
C LEU A 394 1.17 5.34 -19.62
N VAL A 395 1.30 5.47 -20.94
CA VAL A 395 2.13 4.55 -21.73
C VAL A 395 3.61 4.75 -21.40
N ASP A 396 4.40 3.67 -21.37
CA ASP A 396 5.81 3.72 -20.93
C ASP A 396 6.65 4.73 -21.72
N PHE A 397 6.42 4.85 -23.04
CA PHE A 397 7.12 5.80 -23.90
C PHE A 397 6.91 7.28 -23.52
N ASN A 398 5.86 7.59 -22.77
CA ASN A 398 5.63 8.95 -22.30
C ASN A 398 6.50 9.33 -21.10
N ILE A 399 7.09 8.36 -20.39
CA ILE A 399 7.97 8.59 -19.23
C ILE A 399 9.41 8.47 -19.70
N LYS A 400 10.19 9.54 -19.54
CA LYS A 400 11.56 9.62 -20.07
C LYS A 400 12.56 9.83 -18.93
N PRO A 401 13.18 8.75 -18.42
CA PRO A 401 14.38 8.84 -17.60
C PRO A 401 15.55 9.41 -18.42
N GLU A 402 16.25 10.39 -17.85
CA GLU A 402 17.38 11.09 -18.45
C GLU A 402 18.48 11.31 -17.41
N ALA A 403 19.72 11.50 -17.87
CA ALA A 403 20.86 11.88 -17.02
C ALA A 403 21.07 10.96 -15.79
N VAL A 404 21.00 9.64 -15.99
CA VAL A 404 21.30 8.67 -14.92
C VAL A 404 22.75 8.83 -14.47
N ALA A 405 22.92 9.18 -13.20
CA ALA A 405 24.20 9.40 -12.56
C ALA A 405 24.31 8.55 -11.28
N TYR A 406 25.41 7.81 -11.19
CA TYR A 406 25.74 7.00 -10.02
C TYR A 406 26.62 7.80 -9.06
N ASN A 407 26.38 7.65 -7.76
CA ASN A 407 27.28 8.22 -6.76
C ASN A 407 28.62 7.47 -6.76
N SER A 408 29.67 8.08 -6.22
CA SER A 408 30.95 7.42 -6.04
C SER A 408 30.82 6.21 -5.11
N PHE A 409 31.47 5.10 -5.47
CA PHE A 409 31.55 3.89 -4.67
C PHE A 409 32.93 3.25 -4.79
N VAL A 410 33.27 2.37 -3.85
CA VAL A 410 34.46 1.52 -3.90
C VAL A 410 34.07 0.05 -4.05
N PRO A 411 35.01 -0.85 -4.46
CA PRO A 411 34.71 -2.27 -4.64
C PRO A 411 34.17 -2.98 -3.39
N ALA A 412 34.41 -2.45 -2.19
CA ALA A 412 33.90 -3.03 -0.95
C ALA A 412 32.43 -2.68 -0.67
N ASP A 413 31.86 -1.66 -1.32
CA ASP A 413 30.53 -1.15 -0.99
C ASP A 413 29.43 -2.09 -1.52
N ALA A 414 28.69 -2.74 -0.63
CA ALA A 414 27.53 -3.55 -1.02
C ALA A 414 26.37 -2.72 -1.60
N TYR A 415 26.36 -1.40 -1.36
CA TYR A 415 25.31 -0.49 -1.79
C TYR A 415 25.89 0.78 -2.40
N VAL A 416 25.33 1.22 -3.52
CA VAL A 416 25.53 2.58 -4.05
C VAL A 416 24.25 3.35 -3.81
N ARG A 417 24.25 4.25 -2.83
CA ARG A 417 23.03 4.95 -2.39
C ARG A 417 22.88 6.30 -3.07
N ASN A 418 21.64 6.79 -3.15
CA ASN A 418 21.28 8.13 -3.63
C ASN A 418 21.75 8.41 -5.07
N ASN A 419 21.72 7.40 -5.95
CA ASN A 419 21.91 7.63 -7.39
C ASN A 419 20.76 8.48 -7.91
N LYS A 420 21.00 9.30 -8.92
CA LYS A 420 20.04 10.29 -9.38
C LYS A 420 19.81 10.19 -10.88
N PHE A 421 18.62 10.58 -11.30
CA PHE A 421 18.28 10.75 -12.69
C PHE A 421 17.09 11.71 -12.77
N ASP A 422 16.93 12.38 -13.89
CA ASP A 422 15.78 13.24 -14.12
C ASP A 422 14.70 12.50 -14.88
N ILE A 423 13.45 12.85 -14.63
CA ILE A 423 12.31 12.39 -15.42
C ILE A 423 11.60 13.56 -16.07
N SER A 424 11.21 13.38 -17.33
CA SER A 424 10.19 14.17 -18.00
C SER A 424 9.02 13.27 -18.41
N ILE A 425 7.81 13.83 -18.45
CA ILE A 425 6.61 13.11 -18.90
C ILE A 425 5.97 13.88 -20.04
N VAL A 426 5.76 13.21 -21.19
CA VAL A 426 5.11 13.79 -22.35
C VAL A 426 3.71 14.29 -21.97
N GLY A 427 3.42 15.56 -22.27
CA GLY A 427 2.15 16.21 -21.92
C GLY A 427 2.18 16.99 -20.59
N TYR A 428 3.26 16.89 -19.82
CA TYR A 428 3.44 17.63 -18.56
C TYR A 428 4.66 18.57 -18.65
N GLN A 429 4.57 19.69 -17.95
CA GLN A 429 5.63 20.70 -17.85
C GLN A 429 6.62 20.32 -16.73
N GLY A 430 7.88 20.72 -16.89
CA GLY A 430 8.92 20.54 -15.86
C GLY A 430 9.68 19.21 -15.95
N LYS A 431 10.64 19.05 -15.04
CA LYS A 431 11.41 17.82 -14.80
C LYS A 431 11.51 17.57 -13.29
N ILE A 432 11.60 16.31 -12.89
CA ILE A 432 11.82 15.92 -11.49
C ILE A 432 13.06 15.07 -11.40
N THR A 433 13.93 15.41 -10.44
CA THR A 433 15.03 14.54 -10.06
C THR A 433 14.53 13.42 -9.16
N MET A 434 14.69 12.20 -9.63
CA MET A 434 14.40 10.97 -8.93
C MET A 434 15.69 10.41 -8.30
N SER A 435 15.54 9.54 -7.31
CA SER A 435 16.67 8.81 -6.71
C SER A 435 16.39 7.32 -6.54
N PHE A 436 17.45 6.52 -6.55
CA PHE A 436 17.38 5.09 -6.31
C PHE A 436 18.69 4.58 -5.70
N ASP A 437 18.61 3.42 -5.06
CA ASP A 437 19.77 2.73 -4.50
C ASP A 437 20.08 1.48 -5.34
N VAL A 438 21.37 1.17 -5.50
CA VAL A 438 21.80 -0.07 -6.13
C VAL A 438 22.33 -1.01 -5.05
N LYS A 439 21.74 -2.19 -4.96
CA LYS A 439 22.24 -3.29 -4.14
C LYS A 439 23.08 -4.21 -5.01
N ARG A 440 24.38 -4.24 -4.72
CA ARG A 440 25.38 -4.99 -5.47
C ARG A 440 25.43 -6.44 -4.97
N LYS A 441 25.75 -7.37 -5.86
CA LYS A 441 25.98 -8.78 -5.52
C LYS A 441 27.44 -9.03 -5.17
N ASN A 442 27.70 -9.90 -4.20
CA ASN A 442 29.08 -10.24 -3.88
C ASN A 442 29.66 -11.09 -5.03
N ILE A 443 30.89 -10.84 -5.46
CA ILE A 443 31.53 -11.66 -6.50
C ILE A 443 31.65 -13.14 -6.10
N SER A 444 31.59 -13.49 -4.82
CA SER A 444 31.54 -14.88 -4.36
C SER A 444 30.31 -15.62 -4.88
N GLU A 445 29.20 -14.91 -5.12
CA GLU A 445 27.97 -15.48 -5.66
C GLU A 445 28.09 -15.85 -7.15
N LEU A 446 29.10 -15.34 -7.85
CA LEU A 446 29.41 -15.69 -9.25
C LEU A 446 30.19 -17.01 -9.36
N LEU A 447 30.66 -17.55 -8.24
CA LEU A 447 31.60 -18.66 -8.20
C LEU A 447 30.92 -19.93 -7.68
N ARG A 448 31.09 -21.03 -8.42
CA ARG A 448 30.72 -22.39 -8.01
C ARG A 448 31.80 -23.02 -7.14
N THR A 449 33.07 -22.74 -7.45
CA THR A 449 34.23 -23.22 -6.70
C THR A 449 35.30 -22.14 -6.61
N THR A 450 35.95 -22.10 -5.46
CA THR A 450 37.14 -21.27 -5.19
C THR A 450 38.42 -22.10 -5.14
N ASP A 451 38.35 -23.42 -5.32
CA ASP A 451 39.50 -24.31 -5.40
C ASP A 451 39.59 -24.96 -6.79
N LEU A 452 40.65 -24.65 -7.54
CA LEU A 452 40.90 -25.22 -8.87
C LEU A 452 41.74 -26.50 -8.82
N ARG A 453 42.05 -26.99 -7.62
CA ARG A 453 42.88 -28.17 -7.34
C ARG A 453 44.29 -28.00 -7.90
N THR A 454 44.95 -29.12 -8.18
CA THR A 454 46.33 -29.17 -8.66
C THR A 454 46.35 -29.23 -10.19
N PHE A 455 47.05 -28.31 -10.84
CA PHE A 455 47.21 -28.32 -12.29
C PHE A 455 48.48 -27.60 -12.74
N TYR A 456 48.92 -27.90 -13.96
CA TYR A 456 50.06 -27.24 -14.61
C TYR A 456 49.58 -25.99 -15.33
N TRP A 457 50.29 -24.87 -15.15
CA TRP A 457 50.01 -23.60 -15.82
C TRP A 457 51.31 -22.86 -16.10
N THR A 458 51.30 -22.01 -17.11
CA THR A 458 52.49 -21.23 -17.52
C THR A 458 52.22 -19.74 -17.56
N THR A 459 50.95 -19.35 -17.76
CA THR A 459 50.51 -17.95 -17.84
C THR A 459 49.32 -17.69 -16.94
N LYS A 460 49.06 -16.40 -16.65
CA LYS A 460 47.83 -15.95 -15.98
C LYS A 460 46.59 -16.41 -16.75
N ASP A 461 46.63 -16.38 -18.09
CA ASP A 461 45.52 -16.80 -18.95
C ASP A 461 45.15 -18.28 -18.80
N ASP A 462 46.13 -19.15 -18.52
CA ASP A 462 45.86 -20.58 -18.24
C ASP A 462 45.00 -20.73 -16.98
N ILE A 463 45.29 -19.93 -15.94
CA ILE A 463 44.53 -19.89 -14.69
C ILE A 463 43.13 -19.30 -14.96
N LEU A 464 43.03 -18.19 -15.69
CA LEU A 464 41.74 -17.56 -16.00
C LEU A 464 40.82 -18.48 -16.81
N LYS A 465 41.38 -19.20 -17.81
CA LYS A 465 40.65 -20.24 -18.54
C LYS A 465 40.17 -21.35 -17.61
N ARG A 466 41.00 -21.78 -16.64
CA ARG A 466 40.58 -22.78 -15.65
C ARG A 466 39.46 -22.27 -14.76
N ILE A 467 39.53 -21.03 -14.27
CA ILE A 467 38.46 -20.38 -13.49
C ILE A 467 37.15 -20.38 -14.27
N LYS A 468 37.19 -19.93 -15.54
CA LYS A 468 36.02 -19.92 -16.43
C LYS A 468 35.43 -21.30 -16.64
N ASN A 469 36.27 -22.31 -16.89
CA ASN A 469 35.81 -23.68 -17.12
C ASN A 469 35.13 -24.28 -15.89
N GLU A 470 35.65 -24.04 -14.68
CA GLU A 470 35.12 -24.60 -13.43
C GLU A 470 33.86 -23.86 -12.93
N ASN A 471 33.74 -22.55 -13.22
CA ASN A 471 32.61 -21.73 -12.77
C ASN A 471 31.48 -21.59 -13.82
N GLY A 472 31.77 -21.90 -15.09
CA GLY A 472 30.79 -21.97 -16.18
C GLY A 472 30.38 -20.61 -16.74
N ALA A 473 29.36 -20.62 -17.61
CA ALA A 473 28.92 -19.46 -18.40
C ALA A 473 28.38 -18.27 -17.57
N GLY A 474 28.10 -18.45 -16.28
CA GLY A 474 27.64 -17.38 -15.39
C GLY A 474 28.76 -16.49 -14.84
N PHE A 475 30.03 -16.86 -15.05
CA PHE A 475 31.17 -16.06 -14.63
C PHE A 475 31.41 -14.92 -15.62
N ASN A 476 31.10 -13.69 -15.22
CA ASN A 476 31.37 -12.49 -16.00
C ASN A 476 32.74 -11.91 -15.62
N ASP A 477 33.74 -12.09 -16.49
CA ASP A 477 35.09 -11.56 -16.30
C ASP A 477 35.23 -10.07 -16.63
N GLU A 478 34.27 -9.47 -17.33
CA GLU A 478 34.34 -8.07 -17.74
C GLU A 478 34.20 -7.10 -16.55
N GLU A 479 33.63 -7.55 -15.43
CA GLU A 479 33.35 -6.77 -14.22
C GLU A 479 34.37 -7.03 -13.09
N ILE A 480 35.38 -7.85 -13.34
CA ILE A 480 36.33 -8.34 -12.33
C ILE A 480 37.76 -7.95 -12.72
N ASP A 481 38.52 -7.47 -11.74
CA ASP A 481 39.97 -7.30 -11.81
C ASP A 481 40.68 -8.49 -11.16
N TYR A 482 41.85 -8.84 -11.71
CA TYR A 482 42.64 -10.00 -11.31
C TYR A 482 44.01 -9.57 -10.79
N SER A 483 44.38 -9.99 -9.59
CA SER A 483 45.74 -9.83 -9.09
C SER A 483 46.75 -10.60 -9.94
N GLU A 484 48.04 -10.34 -9.74
CA GLU A 484 49.07 -11.24 -10.23
C GLU A 484 48.97 -12.60 -9.49
N PRO A 485 49.10 -13.74 -10.21
CA PRO A 485 48.97 -15.05 -9.60
C PRO A 485 50.21 -15.41 -8.77
N SER A 486 49.99 -16.13 -7.68
CA SER A 486 51.02 -16.88 -6.97
C SER A 486 50.97 -18.37 -7.34
N TYR A 487 51.78 -19.22 -6.73
CA TYR A 487 51.69 -20.68 -6.92
C TYR A 487 50.56 -21.36 -6.15
N THR A 488 49.84 -20.60 -5.31
CA THR A 488 48.79 -21.16 -4.46
C THR A 488 47.45 -20.46 -4.62
N ASN A 489 47.43 -19.26 -5.21
CA ASN A 489 46.23 -18.47 -5.32
C ASN A 489 46.31 -17.34 -6.36
N ILE A 490 45.14 -16.81 -6.70
CA ILE A 490 44.92 -15.53 -7.39
C ILE A 490 43.71 -14.84 -6.74
N VAL A 491 43.76 -13.52 -6.61
CA VAL A 491 42.67 -12.73 -6.01
C VAL A 491 41.85 -12.06 -7.10
N LEU A 492 40.53 -12.25 -7.04
CA LEU A 492 39.53 -11.61 -7.89
C LEU A 492 38.89 -10.48 -7.09
N THR A 493 38.75 -9.30 -7.68
CA THR A 493 38.09 -8.14 -7.03
C THR A 493 37.14 -7.48 -8.00
N ALA A 494 35.97 -7.05 -7.54
CA ALA A 494 35.07 -6.26 -8.39
C ALA A 494 35.77 -4.98 -8.89
N LYS A 495 35.56 -4.61 -10.16
CA LYS A 495 36.11 -3.37 -10.70
C LYS A 495 35.59 -2.16 -9.95
N ASN A 496 36.41 -1.09 -9.88
CA ASN A 496 35.97 0.21 -9.36
C ASN A 496 34.78 0.79 -10.15
N SER A 497 34.61 0.40 -11.41
CA SER A 497 33.48 0.78 -12.26
C SER A 497 32.28 -0.18 -12.17
N SER A 498 32.38 -1.26 -11.39
CA SER A 498 31.34 -2.30 -11.37
C SER A 498 30.13 -1.89 -10.54
N ILE A 499 29.08 -1.43 -11.22
CA ILE A 499 27.84 -1.01 -10.56
C ILE A 499 27.04 -2.18 -9.99
N ASN A 500 27.27 -3.40 -10.47
CA ASN A 500 26.48 -4.58 -10.10
C ASN A 500 27.17 -5.49 -9.07
N TYR A 501 28.50 -5.47 -8.99
CA TYR A 501 29.24 -6.43 -8.17
C TYR A 501 30.17 -5.75 -7.19
N TYR A 502 30.34 -6.34 -6.00
CA TYR A 502 31.24 -5.87 -4.95
C TYR A 502 32.03 -7.04 -4.34
N GLY A 503 33.07 -6.72 -3.58
CA GLY A 503 33.86 -7.68 -2.82
C GLY A 503 35.10 -8.19 -3.55
N SER A 504 35.80 -9.09 -2.85
CA SER A 504 37.02 -9.75 -3.29
C SER A 504 37.00 -11.20 -2.84
N VAL A 505 37.52 -12.11 -3.67
CA VAL A 505 37.54 -13.55 -3.45
C VAL A 505 38.91 -14.09 -3.84
N THR A 506 39.49 -14.89 -2.96
CA THR A 506 40.72 -15.62 -3.25
C THR A 506 40.37 -16.97 -3.88
N ILE A 507 40.84 -17.18 -5.10
CA ILE A 507 40.82 -18.50 -5.74
C ILE A 507 42.11 -19.21 -5.39
N THR A 508 42.00 -20.42 -4.86
CA THR A 508 43.11 -21.28 -4.44
C THR A 508 43.37 -22.38 -5.44
N PHE A 509 44.63 -22.81 -5.53
CA PHE A 509 45.07 -23.93 -6.36
C PHE A 509 46.45 -24.40 -5.91
N ASN A 510 46.95 -25.49 -6.47
CA ASN A 510 48.35 -25.89 -6.32
C ASN A 510 49.01 -26.01 -7.69
N THR A 511 50.14 -25.32 -7.89
CA THR A 511 50.92 -25.50 -9.11
C THR A 511 51.54 -26.88 -9.15
N ASN A 512 51.13 -27.69 -10.15
CA ASN A 512 51.85 -28.90 -10.50
C ASN A 512 53.09 -28.50 -11.30
N PHE A 513 54.28 -28.58 -10.71
CA PHE A 513 55.53 -28.37 -11.44
C PHE A 513 55.96 -29.61 -12.23
N LYS A 514 55.45 -30.79 -11.86
CA LYS A 514 55.81 -32.05 -12.48
C LYS A 514 55.19 -32.19 -13.86
N LYS A 515 56.04 -32.32 -14.87
CA LYS A 515 55.70 -32.62 -16.25
C LYS A 515 56.28 -33.97 -16.64
N THR A 516 55.49 -34.85 -17.24
CA THR A 516 55.89 -36.22 -17.66
C THR A 516 55.83 -36.44 -19.17
N THR A 517 55.36 -35.44 -19.93
CA THR A 517 55.15 -35.49 -21.39
C THR A 517 55.51 -34.14 -22.01
N ASP A 518 55.52 -34.04 -23.33
CA ASP A 518 55.66 -32.76 -24.08
C ASP A 518 56.94 -31.98 -23.74
N HIS A 519 58.08 -32.66 -23.59
CA HIS A 519 59.34 -32.04 -23.18
C HIS A 519 59.99 -31.13 -24.24
N ASN A 520 59.40 -31.02 -25.44
CA ASN A 520 59.84 -30.21 -26.56
C ASN A 520 61.36 -30.33 -26.84
N MET A 521 61.74 -31.48 -27.38
CA MET A 521 63.13 -31.80 -27.76
C MET A 521 63.45 -31.22 -29.15
N THR A 522 64.63 -30.61 -29.29
CA THR A 522 65.07 -29.88 -30.49
C THR A 522 66.58 -30.02 -30.69
N ASN A 523 67.12 -29.43 -31.78
CA ASN A 523 68.57 -29.32 -32.06
C ASN A 523 69.35 -30.65 -32.04
N PHE A 524 68.76 -31.69 -32.64
CA PHE A 524 69.37 -33.02 -32.74
C PHE A 524 70.66 -33.00 -33.57
N LYS A 525 71.76 -33.51 -33.00
CA LYS A 525 73.03 -33.77 -33.71
C LYS A 525 73.44 -35.23 -33.50
N GLY A 526 73.88 -35.90 -34.56
CA GLY A 526 74.33 -37.29 -34.49
C GLY A 526 73.24 -38.25 -34.00
N GLY A 527 71.98 -38.06 -34.40
CA GLY A 527 70.85 -38.87 -33.96
C GLY A 527 69.50 -38.31 -34.43
N THR A 528 68.41 -38.94 -34.01
CA THR A 528 67.02 -38.50 -34.26
C THR A 528 66.23 -38.54 -32.98
N GLY A 529 65.22 -37.69 -32.81
CA GLY A 529 64.35 -37.74 -31.64
C GLY A 529 62.93 -37.34 -31.96
N ASP A 530 62.04 -37.66 -31.02
CA ASP A 530 60.67 -37.15 -30.93
C ASP A 530 60.53 -36.36 -29.62
N GLY A 531 59.33 -35.88 -29.29
CA GLY A 531 59.11 -35.04 -28.12
C GLY A 531 59.42 -35.68 -26.75
N GLU A 532 59.73 -36.98 -26.71
CA GLU A 532 59.92 -37.76 -25.48
C GLU A 532 61.24 -38.56 -25.46
N GLN A 533 61.74 -38.97 -26.63
CA GLN A 533 62.92 -39.82 -26.75
C GLN A 533 63.90 -39.30 -27.82
N PHE A 534 65.19 -39.29 -27.49
CA PHE A 534 66.28 -39.09 -28.44
C PHE A 534 67.08 -40.37 -28.66
N ASN A 535 67.20 -40.80 -29.92
CA ASN A 535 68.02 -41.91 -30.38
C ASN A 535 69.33 -41.39 -30.97
N ALA A 536 70.37 -41.43 -30.15
CA ALA A 536 71.73 -41.03 -30.52
C ALA A 536 72.40 -42.12 -31.35
N MET A 537 72.85 -41.79 -32.56
CA MET A 537 73.60 -42.71 -33.42
C MET A 537 75.07 -42.29 -33.45
N GLN A 538 75.92 -43.13 -32.89
CA GLN A 538 77.35 -42.86 -32.79
C GLN A 538 78.14 -43.93 -33.53
N THR A 539 79.11 -43.46 -34.30
CA THR A 539 79.98 -44.31 -35.10
C THR A 539 81.42 -44.02 -34.71
N ILE A 540 82.17 -45.06 -34.34
CA ILE A 540 83.63 -45.01 -34.26
C ILE A 540 84.16 -45.80 -35.46
N GLU A 541 84.65 -45.07 -36.46
CA GLU A 541 85.19 -45.65 -37.68
C GLU A 541 86.51 -46.39 -37.43
N TRP A 542 86.77 -47.39 -38.27
CA TRP A 542 88.04 -48.11 -38.28
C TRP A 542 89.20 -47.16 -38.64
N ALA A 543 90.34 -47.28 -37.96
CA ALA A 543 91.52 -46.47 -38.22
C ALA A 543 92.81 -47.28 -38.02
N VAL A 544 93.88 -46.89 -38.73
CA VAL A 544 95.08 -47.73 -38.93
C VAL A 544 96.16 -47.57 -37.83
N MET A 545 95.98 -46.73 -36.78
CA MET A 545 97.01 -46.54 -35.72
C MET A 545 96.45 -46.25 -34.31
N SER A 546 97.26 -46.60 -33.28
CA SER A 546 96.94 -46.81 -31.86
C SER A 546 96.66 -45.54 -31.03
N GLN A 547 95.42 -45.05 -31.04
CA GLN A 547 94.95 -44.07 -30.05
C GLN A 547 93.53 -44.40 -29.61
N ASN A 548 93.19 -44.08 -28.35
CA ASN A 548 91.81 -44.08 -27.87
C ASN A 548 90.95 -43.27 -28.85
N LYS A 549 89.87 -43.87 -29.35
CA LYS A 549 88.95 -43.21 -30.26
C LYS A 549 87.65 -42.88 -29.55
N THR A 550 87.15 -41.69 -29.85
CA THR A 550 85.84 -41.20 -29.41
C THR A 550 84.98 -40.99 -30.65
N ALA A 551 83.71 -41.39 -30.58
CA ALA A 551 82.74 -41.04 -31.60
C ALA A 551 82.54 -39.52 -31.63
N THR A 552 82.05 -39.01 -32.76
CA THR A 552 81.46 -37.67 -32.78
C THR A 552 80.32 -37.61 -31.76
N ASN A 553 80.30 -36.55 -30.98
CA ASN A 553 79.28 -36.37 -29.96
C ASN A 553 77.89 -36.29 -30.60
N SER A 554 76.95 -37.02 -30.01
CA SER A 554 75.52 -36.83 -30.29
C SER A 554 74.95 -35.89 -29.24
N SER A 555 74.01 -35.04 -29.63
CA SER A 555 73.38 -34.11 -28.68
C SER A 555 71.94 -33.79 -29.06
N PHE A 556 71.18 -33.34 -28.07
CA PHE A 556 69.88 -32.74 -28.24
C PHE A 556 69.64 -31.70 -27.15
N ASP A 557 68.74 -30.77 -27.44
CA ASP A 557 68.26 -29.78 -26.49
C ASP A 557 66.80 -30.05 -26.13
N PHE A 558 66.37 -29.68 -24.94
CA PHE A 558 64.96 -29.66 -24.58
C PHE A 558 64.68 -28.53 -23.59
N SER A 559 63.41 -28.15 -23.48
CA SER A 559 63.02 -26.94 -22.77
C SER A 559 61.92 -27.19 -21.75
N TYR A 560 62.06 -26.59 -20.57
CA TYR A 560 61.03 -26.60 -19.53
C TYR A 560 60.64 -25.17 -19.17
N VAL A 561 59.37 -24.82 -19.35
CA VAL A 561 58.83 -23.52 -18.96
C VAL A 561 58.60 -23.54 -17.45
N ILE A 562 59.20 -22.60 -16.73
CA ILE A 562 58.97 -22.45 -15.28
C ILE A 562 57.65 -21.70 -15.09
N PRO A 563 56.62 -22.31 -14.47
CA PRO A 563 55.40 -21.60 -14.10
C PRO A 563 55.73 -20.31 -13.35
N ASN A 564 55.12 -19.19 -13.72
CA ASN A 564 55.34 -17.87 -13.09
C ASN A 564 56.79 -17.36 -13.07
N GLY A 565 57.73 -17.97 -13.80
CA GLY A 565 59.12 -17.53 -13.89
C GLY A 565 60.04 -17.98 -12.74
N LEU A 566 61.36 -17.89 -12.99
CA LEU A 566 62.40 -18.40 -12.09
C LEU A 566 62.43 -17.68 -10.73
N ASN A 567 62.37 -16.34 -10.74
CA ASN A 567 62.48 -15.55 -9.52
C ASN A 567 61.33 -15.84 -8.55
N ASN A 568 60.11 -15.97 -9.08
CA ASN A 568 58.94 -16.30 -8.27
C ASN A 568 59.07 -17.70 -7.68
N ALA A 569 59.58 -18.68 -8.44
CA ALA A 569 59.84 -20.04 -7.94
C ALA A 569 60.78 -20.02 -6.73
N ILE A 570 61.88 -19.28 -6.84
CA ILE A 570 62.86 -19.12 -5.76
C ILE A 570 62.23 -18.42 -4.54
N LEU A 571 61.49 -17.32 -4.75
CA LEU A 571 60.80 -16.60 -3.68
C LEU A 571 59.73 -17.45 -2.97
N ALA A 572 59.10 -18.38 -3.69
CA ALA A 572 58.18 -19.36 -3.15
C ALA A 572 58.86 -20.53 -2.42
N GLY A 573 60.18 -20.47 -2.22
CA GLY A 573 60.95 -21.46 -1.48
C GLY A 573 61.35 -22.70 -2.29
N LYS A 574 61.13 -22.69 -3.61
CA LYS A 574 61.59 -23.78 -4.49
C LYS A 574 63.11 -23.76 -4.62
N LYS A 575 63.73 -24.93 -4.53
CA LYS A 575 65.18 -25.06 -4.44
C LYS A 575 65.80 -25.69 -5.67
N ASN A 576 65.17 -26.73 -6.22
CA ASN A 576 65.79 -27.55 -7.26
C ASN A 576 64.81 -27.83 -8.40
N ILE A 577 65.32 -27.82 -9.63
CA ILE A 577 64.70 -28.54 -10.74
C ILE A 577 65.22 -29.99 -10.72
N VAL A 578 64.31 -30.94 -10.78
CA VAL A 578 64.58 -32.38 -10.77
C VAL A 578 64.21 -32.96 -12.12
N LEU A 579 65.21 -33.43 -12.86
CA LEU A 579 65.04 -34.10 -14.14
C LEU A 579 65.20 -35.61 -13.93
N SER A 580 64.12 -36.37 -14.06
CA SER A 580 64.16 -37.83 -14.08
C SER A 580 64.35 -38.31 -15.50
N TYR A 581 65.36 -39.14 -15.73
CA TYR A 581 65.75 -39.58 -17.07
C TYR A 581 66.05 -41.08 -17.10
N GLN A 582 65.96 -41.65 -18.30
CA GLN A 582 66.38 -43.01 -18.59
C GLN A 582 67.33 -43.00 -19.79
N LEU A 583 68.49 -43.64 -19.61
CA LEU A 583 69.48 -43.89 -20.66
C LEU A 583 69.45 -45.39 -20.96
N ARG A 584 69.27 -45.75 -22.22
CA ARG A 584 69.22 -47.15 -22.66
C ARG A 584 69.97 -47.34 -23.96
N PRO A 585 70.99 -48.20 -24.04
CA PRO A 585 71.54 -48.60 -25.33
C PRO A 585 70.50 -49.47 -26.06
N ASN A 586 70.06 -49.03 -27.24
CA ASN A 586 69.11 -49.75 -28.09
C ASN A 586 69.81 -50.83 -28.92
N SER A 587 70.98 -50.50 -29.46
CA SER A 587 71.83 -51.43 -30.19
C SER A 587 73.28 -51.01 -30.07
N ILE A 588 74.17 -51.98 -29.92
CA ILE A 588 75.60 -51.79 -30.09
C ILE A 588 76.07 -52.93 -30.96
N SER A 589 76.76 -52.61 -32.04
CA SER A 589 77.22 -53.60 -32.99
C SER A 589 78.51 -53.21 -33.67
N THR A 590 79.23 -54.25 -34.09
CA THR A 590 80.41 -54.17 -34.95
C THR A 590 80.11 -55.05 -36.16
N PHE A 591 80.82 -56.17 -36.32
CA PHE A 591 80.43 -57.29 -37.18
C PHE A 591 79.34 -58.17 -36.54
N GLN A 592 79.19 -58.11 -35.21
CA GLN A 592 78.16 -58.82 -34.44
C GLN A 592 77.42 -57.85 -33.52
N SER A 593 76.11 -58.03 -33.38
CA SER A 593 75.29 -57.28 -32.44
C SER A 593 75.46 -57.81 -31.00
N VAL A 594 75.60 -56.90 -30.05
CA VAL A 594 75.56 -57.21 -28.62
C VAL A 594 74.15 -57.71 -28.25
N SER A 595 74.07 -58.72 -27.40
CA SER A 595 72.78 -59.31 -26.99
C SER A 595 71.93 -58.31 -26.19
N ALA A 596 70.60 -58.41 -26.32
CA ALA A 596 69.67 -57.56 -25.58
C ALA A 596 69.87 -57.63 -24.05
N THR A 597 70.22 -58.81 -23.52
CA THR A 597 70.51 -58.99 -22.09
C THR A 597 71.72 -58.18 -21.63
N GLU A 598 72.75 -58.06 -22.47
CA GLU A 598 73.94 -57.29 -22.15
C GLU A 598 73.70 -55.78 -22.28
N LEU A 599 72.90 -55.36 -23.27
CA LEU A 599 72.47 -53.96 -23.42
C LEU A 599 71.63 -53.50 -22.21
N GLU A 600 70.73 -54.35 -21.71
CA GLU A 600 69.86 -54.01 -20.57
C GLU A 600 70.66 -53.81 -19.27
N LYS A 601 71.80 -54.48 -19.09
CA LYS A 601 72.68 -54.26 -17.92
C LYS A 601 73.24 -52.84 -17.85
N ALA A 602 73.36 -52.17 -18.99
CA ALA A 602 73.88 -50.81 -19.12
C ALA A 602 72.77 -49.74 -19.14
N LYS A 603 71.51 -50.14 -18.97
CA LYS A 603 70.41 -49.21 -18.73
C LYS A 603 70.65 -48.45 -17.42
N GLN A 604 70.46 -47.14 -17.45
CA GLN A 604 70.57 -46.26 -16.29
C GLN A 604 69.29 -45.45 -16.15
N VAL A 605 68.74 -45.41 -14.94
CA VAL A 605 67.69 -44.46 -14.56
C VAL A 605 68.28 -43.58 -13.46
N GLY A 606 68.04 -42.28 -13.54
CA GLY A 606 68.58 -41.35 -12.56
C GLY A 606 67.72 -40.11 -12.44
N ASP A 607 67.89 -39.43 -11.31
CA ASP A 607 67.31 -38.12 -11.05
C ASP A 607 68.44 -37.10 -10.95
N LEU A 608 68.41 -36.13 -11.84
CA LEU A 608 69.32 -35.01 -11.83
C LEU A 608 68.70 -33.86 -11.05
N GLN A 609 69.35 -33.43 -9.96
CA GLN A 609 68.96 -32.26 -9.21
C GLN A 609 69.86 -31.06 -9.56
N THR A 610 69.24 -29.99 -10.05
CA THR A 610 69.90 -28.74 -10.37
C THR A 610 69.34 -27.61 -9.50
N PRO A 611 70.15 -26.98 -8.64
CA PRO A 611 69.70 -25.83 -7.85
C PRO A 611 69.24 -24.67 -8.73
N LEU A 612 68.05 -24.13 -8.45
CA LEU A 612 67.49 -22.99 -9.18
C LEU A 612 68.38 -21.74 -9.09
N SER A 613 69.10 -21.58 -7.97
CA SER A 613 70.04 -20.47 -7.77
C SER A 613 71.21 -20.47 -8.77
N LEU A 614 71.64 -21.65 -9.25
CA LEU A 614 72.71 -21.75 -10.26
C LEU A 614 72.20 -21.41 -11.67
N LEU A 615 70.91 -21.62 -11.93
CA LEU A 615 70.28 -21.25 -13.19
C LEU A 615 70.06 -19.74 -13.31
N ASN A 616 70.03 -19.01 -12.20
CA ASN A 616 69.91 -17.55 -12.15
C ASN A 616 71.24 -16.82 -12.45
N GLY A 617 72.32 -17.54 -12.75
CA GLY A 617 73.65 -17.01 -13.05
C GLY A 617 74.17 -17.42 -14.43
N ALA A 618 75.41 -17.89 -14.51
CA ALA A 618 76.04 -18.34 -15.77
C ALA A 618 75.42 -19.61 -16.36
N GLY A 619 74.53 -20.29 -15.62
CA GLY A 619 74.04 -21.63 -15.96
C GLY A 619 75.01 -22.72 -15.53
N ILE A 620 74.70 -23.95 -15.93
CA ILE A 620 75.51 -25.15 -15.72
C ILE A 620 76.04 -25.58 -17.09
N GLU A 621 77.34 -25.82 -17.18
CA GLU A 621 77.99 -26.28 -18.40
C GLU A 621 78.72 -27.61 -18.17
N ASN A 622 78.55 -28.54 -19.10
CA ASN A 622 79.32 -29.79 -19.22
C ASN A 622 79.43 -30.61 -17.92
N LYS A 623 78.39 -30.61 -17.09
CA LYS A 623 78.36 -31.39 -15.85
C LYS A 623 78.00 -32.84 -16.16
N ASP A 624 78.64 -33.78 -15.46
CA ASP A 624 78.41 -35.20 -15.68
C ASP A 624 76.97 -35.59 -15.26
N LEU A 625 76.23 -36.20 -16.20
CA LEU A 625 74.92 -36.81 -15.98
C LEU A 625 75.07 -38.29 -15.59
N GLY A 626 76.19 -38.91 -15.99
CA GLY A 626 76.49 -40.30 -15.67
C GLY A 626 77.38 -40.93 -16.74
N THR A 627 77.87 -42.12 -16.43
CA THR A 627 78.58 -42.96 -17.40
C THR A 627 77.85 -44.30 -17.43
N ALA A 628 77.42 -44.74 -18.61
CA ALA A 628 76.82 -46.05 -18.77
C ALA A 628 77.85 -47.12 -18.37
N LYS A 629 77.38 -48.24 -17.81
CA LYS A 629 78.25 -49.36 -17.52
C LYS A 629 78.94 -49.81 -18.80
N SER A 630 80.23 -50.09 -18.71
CA SER A 630 81.00 -50.57 -19.85
C SER A 630 80.40 -51.86 -20.39
N ILE A 631 80.20 -51.92 -21.70
CA ILE A 631 79.65 -53.08 -22.40
C ILE A 631 80.79 -53.73 -23.17
N TRP A 632 80.98 -55.03 -22.99
CA TRP A 632 81.93 -55.78 -23.80
C TRP A 632 81.35 -55.97 -25.20
N VAL A 633 82.09 -55.55 -26.22
CA VAL A 633 81.68 -55.64 -27.62
C VAL A 633 82.72 -56.47 -28.38
N PRO A 634 82.32 -57.53 -29.11
CA PRO A 634 83.25 -58.31 -29.92
C PRO A 634 83.74 -57.49 -31.13
N PHE A 635 85.00 -57.64 -31.51
CA PHE A 635 85.58 -57.04 -32.72
C PHE A 635 86.29 -58.08 -33.57
N GLU A 636 86.38 -57.85 -34.88
CA GLU A 636 87.23 -58.68 -35.72
C GLU A 636 88.70 -58.35 -35.42
N SER A 637 89.49 -59.37 -35.12
CA SER A 637 90.93 -59.24 -34.97
C SER A 637 91.59 -59.30 -36.35
N ARG A 638 92.58 -58.45 -36.60
CA ARG A 638 93.43 -58.56 -37.79
C ARG A 638 94.45 -59.67 -37.55
N ASN A 639 94.46 -60.70 -38.39
CA ASN A 639 95.49 -61.72 -38.32
C ASN A 639 96.83 -61.20 -38.87
N TRP A 640 97.90 -61.96 -38.66
CA TRP A 640 99.26 -61.60 -39.09
C TRP A 640 99.44 -61.43 -40.61
N TRP A 641 98.50 -61.91 -41.43
CA TRP A 641 98.45 -61.69 -42.88
C TRP A 641 97.67 -60.42 -43.29
N GLY A 642 97.20 -59.65 -42.32
CA GLY A 642 96.43 -58.43 -42.56
C GLY A 642 94.95 -58.64 -42.88
N SER A 643 94.42 -59.87 -42.80
CA SER A 643 92.99 -60.13 -43.02
C SER A 643 92.20 -60.12 -41.72
N CYS A 644 90.97 -59.59 -41.77
CA CYS A 644 90.06 -59.49 -40.64
C CYS A 644 89.39 -60.85 -40.39
N GLY A 645 89.59 -61.41 -39.20
CA GLY A 645 89.05 -62.71 -38.80
C GLY A 645 88.07 -62.59 -37.64
N LYS A 646 87.10 -63.51 -37.59
CA LYS A 646 86.04 -63.54 -36.55
C LYS A 646 86.50 -64.11 -35.20
N ASN A 647 87.79 -64.33 -35.00
CA ASN A 647 88.33 -64.97 -33.80
C ASN A 647 88.76 -63.92 -32.75
N GLY A 648 87.86 -63.59 -31.81
CA GLY A 648 88.18 -63.74 -30.39
C GLY A 648 88.52 -62.54 -29.51
N ASP A 649 88.67 -61.31 -30.01
CA ASP A 649 88.92 -60.15 -29.13
C ASP A 649 87.71 -59.21 -29.06
N GLY A 650 87.54 -58.56 -27.90
CA GLY A 650 86.49 -57.59 -27.71
C GLY A 650 86.89 -56.52 -26.70
N TRP A 651 86.32 -55.34 -26.86
CA TRP A 651 86.68 -54.16 -26.09
C TRP A 651 85.50 -53.67 -25.28
N ASN A 652 85.81 -53.11 -24.11
CA ASN A 652 84.83 -52.39 -23.31
C ASN A 652 84.54 -51.04 -23.97
N VAL A 653 83.28 -50.87 -24.38
CA VAL A 653 82.73 -49.61 -24.88
C VAL A 653 82.06 -48.89 -23.72
N THR A 654 82.41 -47.61 -23.55
CA THR A 654 81.89 -46.78 -22.47
C THR A 654 81.32 -45.48 -23.04
N SER A 655 80.09 -45.17 -22.65
CA SER A 655 79.41 -43.95 -23.07
C SER A 655 79.20 -43.03 -21.87
N SER A 656 79.74 -41.83 -21.97
CA SER A 656 79.56 -40.77 -20.97
C SER A 656 78.49 -39.79 -21.41
N PHE A 657 77.69 -39.33 -20.46
CA PHE A 657 76.59 -38.41 -20.67
C PHE A 657 76.89 -37.15 -19.87
N LYS A 658 76.88 -36.01 -20.55
CA LYS A 658 77.04 -34.70 -19.93
C LYS A 658 75.81 -33.86 -20.20
N TYR A 659 75.49 -32.97 -19.27
CA TYR A 659 74.41 -32.03 -19.44
C TYR A 659 74.87 -30.60 -19.17
N SER A 660 74.19 -29.66 -19.83
CA SER A 660 74.25 -28.23 -19.56
C SER A 660 72.82 -27.73 -19.35
N ALA A 661 72.62 -26.73 -18.50
CA ALA A 661 71.32 -26.14 -18.23
C ALA A 661 71.45 -24.63 -18.04
N LYS A 662 70.66 -23.85 -18.77
CA LYS A 662 70.65 -22.38 -18.65
C LYS A 662 69.25 -21.81 -18.73
N ILE A 663 69.03 -20.69 -18.06
CA ILE A 663 67.78 -19.95 -18.21
C ILE A 663 67.80 -19.15 -19.51
N ALA A 664 66.64 -19.08 -20.16
CA ALA A 664 66.35 -18.21 -21.28
C ALA A 664 64.97 -17.60 -21.10
N THR A 665 64.71 -16.51 -21.81
CA THR A 665 63.36 -15.93 -21.92
C THR A 665 62.88 -16.09 -23.34
N GLU A 666 61.76 -16.79 -23.53
CA GLU A 666 61.10 -16.91 -24.84
C GLU A 666 59.64 -16.55 -24.68
N ASN A 667 59.11 -15.71 -25.57
CA ASN A 667 57.72 -15.22 -25.52
C ASN A 667 57.31 -14.65 -24.13
N GLY A 668 58.26 -14.03 -23.42
CA GLY A 668 58.04 -13.47 -22.08
C GLY A 668 58.02 -14.49 -20.94
N GLN A 669 58.25 -15.79 -21.20
CA GLN A 669 58.28 -16.84 -20.19
C GLN A 669 59.72 -17.22 -19.84
N SER A 670 59.99 -17.53 -18.56
CA SER A 670 61.28 -18.11 -18.16
C SER A 670 61.32 -19.59 -18.49
N ILE A 671 62.30 -19.99 -19.30
CA ILE A 671 62.48 -21.36 -19.78
C ILE A 671 63.87 -21.86 -19.38
N VAL A 672 63.95 -23.06 -18.83
CA VAL A 672 65.21 -23.77 -18.65
C VAL A 672 65.50 -24.57 -19.91
N LYS A 673 66.59 -24.24 -20.59
CA LYS A 673 67.12 -25.02 -21.72
C LYS A 673 68.15 -26.00 -21.22
N PHE A 674 67.87 -27.28 -21.38
CA PHE A 674 68.80 -28.36 -21.15
C PHE A 674 69.44 -28.78 -22.46
N SER A 675 70.74 -29.07 -22.44
CA SER A 675 71.47 -29.67 -23.55
C SER A 675 72.16 -30.92 -23.04
N ILE A 676 71.88 -32.07 -23.66
CA ILE A 676 72.49 -33.35 -23.29
C ILE A 676 73.43 -33.76 -24.40
N VAL A 677 74.67 -34.08 -24.02
CA VAL A 677 75.75 -34.52 -24.91
C VAL A 677 76.15 -35.94 -24.54
N ILE A 678 76.20 -36.81 -25.55
CA ILE A 678 76.55 -38.22 -25.42
C ILE A 678 77.88 -38.42 -26.14
N SER A 679 78.84 -39.01 -25.45
CA SER A 679 80.16 -39.31 -25.99
C SER A 679 80.46 -40.78 -25.76
N THR A 680 80.60 -41.55 -26.84
CA THR A 680 81.01 -42.95 -26.76
C THR A 680 82.49 -43.08 -27.04
N SER A 681 83.17 -43.85 -26.21
CA SER A 681 84.59 -44.13 -26.29
C SER A 681 84.85 -45.63 -26.14
N MET A 682 86.00 -46.06 -26.61
CA MET A 682 86.45 -47.44 -26.46
C MET A 682 87.88 -47.47 -25.93
N ALA A 683 88.18 -48.47 -25.10
CA ALA A 683 89.47 -48.59 -24.42
C ALA A 683 90.64 -48.83 -25.38
N GLU A 684 90.38 -49.43 -26.54
CA GLU A 684 91.38 -49.72 -27.55
C GLU A 684 90.76 -49.71 -28.96
N HIS A 685 91.59 -49.66 -29.99
CA HIS A 685 91.16 -49.48 -31.37
C HIS A 685 90.82 -50.80 -32.07
N SER A 686 89.91 -50.77 -33.04
CA SER A 686 89.71 -51.85 -34.01
C SER A 686 90.20 -51.44 -35.38
N SER A 687 91.04 -52.28 -36.00
CA SER A 687 91.51 -52.10 -37.38
C SER A 687 90.61 -52.76 -38.42
N CYS A 688 89.52 -53.39 -38.00
CA CYS A 688 88.70 -54.27 -38.84
C CYS A 688 87.19 -54.05 -38.72
N SER A 689 86.70 -53.40 -37.67
CA SER A 689 85.26 -53.17 -37.52
C SER A 689 84.97 -51.75 -37.05
N THR A 690 83.96 -51.14 -37.67
CA THR A 690 83.36 -49.89 -37.21
C THR A 690 82.39 -50.20 -36.07
N LEU A 691 82.53 -49.52 -34.93
CA LEU A 691 81.55 -49.59 -33.85
C LEU A 691 80.37 -48.68 -34.19
N LYS A 692 79.16 -49.24 -34.15
CA LYS A 692 77.91 -48.48 -34.22
C LYS A 692 77.18 -48.65 -32.90
N SER A 693 76.87 -47.55 -32.24
CA SER A 693 76.07 -47.56 -31.02
C SER A 693 74.87 -46.64 -31.15
N ASN A 694 73.73 -47.12 -30.72
CA ASN A 694 72.48 -46.39 -30.65
C ASN A 694 72.02 -46.30 -29.19
N TYR A 695 71.83 -45.09 -28.67
CA TYR A 695 71.32 -44.84 -27.32
C TYR A 695 70.00 -44.09 -27.35
N ALA A 696 68.99 -44.62 -26.65
CA ALA A 696 67.79 -43.89 -26.29
C ALA A 696 68.00 -43.10 -25.00
N VAL A 697 67.72 -41.79 -25.04
CA VAL A 697 67.54 -40.94 -23.87
C VAL A 697 66.07 -40.57 -23.78
N THR A 698 65.41 -41.01 -22.72
CA THR A 698 64.01 -40.69 -22.42
C THR A 698 63.97 -39.75 -21.23
N ILE A 699 63.24 -38.64 -21.36
CA ILE A 699 62.94 -37.77 -20.21
C ILE A 699 61.65 -38.27 -19.58
N ASN A 700 61.76 -38.85 -18.37
CA ASN A 700 60.61 -39.46 -17.69
C ASN A 700 59.76 -38.39 -16.99
N SER A 701 60.41 -37.40 -16.37
CA SER A 701 59.74 -36.23 -15.82
C SER A 701 60.68 -35.07 -15.53
N ILE A 702 60.11 -33.88 -15.44
CA ILE A 702 60.77 -32.67 -14.94
C ILE A 702 59.88 -32.09 -13.85
N ASP A 703 60.44 -31.77 -12.69
CA ASP A 703 59.71 -31.21 -11.55
C ASP A 703 60.50 -30.08 -10.88
N ILE A 704 59.82 -29.24 -10.09
CA ILE A 704 60.43 -28.22 -9.25
C ILE A 704 60.01 -28.41 -7.79
N ASN A 705 61.00 -28.77 -6.96
CA ASN A 705 60.82 -29.07 -5.54
C ASN A 705 61.14 -27.89 -4.64
#